data_AF-A0A0L0HB20-F1
#
_entry.id   AF-A0A0L0HB20-F1
#
_cell.length_a   1.000
_cell.length_b   1.000
_cell.length_c   1.000
_cell.angle_alpha   90.00
_cell.angle_beta   90.00
_cell.angle_gamma   90.00
#
_symmetry.space_group_name_H-M   'P 1'
#
loop_
_entity.id
_entity.type
_entity.pdbx_description
1 polymer ?
#
loop_
_entity_poly.entity_id
_entity_poly.type
_entity_poly.pdbx_seq_one_letter_code
_entity_poly.pdbx_strand_id
1 'polypeptide(L)'
;MQRTGSVERSRGLLRSDSNVIVRTSSSPSRLNPDPRPDTAYSTSITSKLSTASNSPIFSPSSSPPRSLRESGRSNSLPLLETARNLAGSLPPLYAEQNEKVFLTHCWVVLRHWGLGGRRVNRLVLLALFFLLVILVIAYTGYLPPTHMGFSDQPPTTSSDPDAAVLNLETGFTPIESQDQDADLPLSDWSRYRQYGIVIDAGSSGSRVQVYSWIDPMHIRQLAEKATKHEREKMLRRLSVIEKGDENGERWQFKEDPGISSFADTPDQVGRHLKPLLDFASSVVPTRKHASTPIYLLATAGMRLISPTARTAILSHTCEYVRSHYPFATNGGCDLHFRVISGELEGIYGWITVNYLKNGFGGTSTRKRKHTFGFLDMGGASTQIAFEPTADMARKHGDDLTGLRMRFLDGTELAYSVFVTTFLGFGMNEARRRYLETLIKGNSLDERRYSLPYSRAPQGALSDGATSPVIIPDPCLPLNLLLNDTSHVPHDTKPLLLKGTGAFSTCLEAQIPLLNKSLPCPDIPCLFNGVHAPISDALHFLGVSEYWYTSSQVYGLGGAYNHSIFYRTTETFCSQPWEDIERMHAEGAFPQVSDLDRLRLQCFKSAWIMNVLHEGLGVPRDRVRVPGDEDEDGKGVDVEGEGASNFESVDQIGNFGVSWTLGAVLLHVAATVPRSPQDTLGTGKFGMGLVLGAVVVGVLSVIYIRVRRKRRRGGYGALGTNTGQEPDIRMWGVDRLAEEGGIDIILEDVAGESVGEPLEPWQDNARLPP
;
A
#
# COMPACT_ATOMS: atom_id res chain seq x y z
N MET A 1 -48.67 4.42 -5.66
CA MET A 1 -49.65 4.69 -6.73
C MET A 1 -48.98 4.49 -8.08
N GLN A 2 -49.74 4.13 -9.12
CA GLN A 2 -49.23 3.89 -10.49
C GLN A 2 -49.52 5.08 -11.44
N ARG A 3 -49.03 4.97 -12.68
CA ARG A 3 -49.41 5.67 -13.94
C ARG A 3 -48.67 6.97 -14.29
N THR A 4 -48.38 7.27 -15.57
CA THR A 4 -47.94 6.47 -16.76
C THR A 4 -47.69 7.42 -17.94
N GLY A 5 -46.70 7.14 -18.79
CA GLY A 5 -46.54 7.76 -20.12
C GLY A 5 -45.91 9.17 -20.13
N SER A 6 -45.42 9.68 -21.27
CA SER A 6 -45.24 9.06 -22.59
C SER A 6 -43.98 9.60 -23.28
N VAL A 7 -43.47 8.86 -24.27
CA VAL A 7 -42.44 9.32 -25.22
C VAL A 7 -43.12 9.95 -26.43
N GLU A 8 -42.59 11.04 -26.96
CA GLU A 8 -42.80 11.40 -28.36
C GLU A 8 -41.56 12.07 -28.98
N ARG A 9 -41.35 11.87 -30.28
CA ARG A 9 -40.23 12.39 -31.07
C ARG A 9 -40.81 13.22 -32.22
N SER A 10 -40.26 14.41 -32.46
CA SER A 10 -40.55 15.19 -33.67
C SER A 10 -39.26 15.64 -34.33
N ARG A 11 -39.12 15.41 -35.64
CA ARG A 11 -38.04 15.97 -36.47
C ARG A 11 -38.55 17.23 -37.17
N GLY A 12 -37.71 18.27 -37.22
CA GLY A 12 -37.91 19.44 -38.08
C GLY A 12 -36.55 20.01 -38.48
N LEU A 13 -36.27 20.11 -39.78
CA LEU A 13 -35.06 20.76 -40.28
C LEU A 13 -35.28 22.26 -40.40
N LEU A 14 -34.21 23.04 -40.26
CA LEU A 14 -33.96 24.18 -41.15
C LEU A 14 -32.44 24.36 -41.37
N ARG A 15 -32.08 25.20 -42.34
CA ARG A 15 -30.74 25.27 -42.95
C ARG A 15 -29.85 26.37 -42.35
N SER A 16 -28.54 26.22 -42.60
CA SER A 16 -27.58 27.26 -43.04
C SER A 16 -27.99 28.72 -42.83
N ASP A 17 -27.12 29.49 -42.16
CA ASP A 17 -26.24 30.36 -42.95
C ASP A 17 -24.92 30.70 -42.23
N SER A 18 -23.89 30.92 -43.04
CA SER A 18 -22.51 31.17 -42.62
C SER A 18 -22.13 32.61 -42.92
N ASN A 19 -21.55 33.32 -41.95
CA ASN A 19 -20.93 34.63 -42.20
C ASN A 19 -19.51 34.66 -41.61
N VAL A 20 -18.53 34.56 -42.50
CA VAL A 20 -17.10 34.73 -42.22
C VAL A 20 -16.78 36.22 -42.26
N ILE A 21 -16.18 36.77 -41.21
CA ILE A 21 -15.59 38.12 -41.25
C ILE A 21 -14.09 38.01 -41.45
N VAL A 22 -13.65 38.32 -42.68
CA VAL A 22 -12.24 38.50 -43.03
C VAL A 22 -11.75 39.86 -42.53
N ARG A 23 -10.56 39.91 -41.94
CA ARG A 23 -9.75 41.13 -41.87
C ARG A 23 -8.32 40.84 -42.30
N THR A 24 -7.91 41.49 -43.38
CA THR A 24 -6.56 41.41 -43.95
C THR A 24 -5.68 42.60 -43.55
N SER A 25 -4.38 42.39 -43.70
CA SER A 25 -3.25 43.27 -43.43
C SER A 25 -3.37 44.73 -43.85
N SER A 26 -2.74 45.63 -43.08
CA SER A 26 -1.88 46.67 -43.65
C SER A 26 -0.80 47.16 -42.67
N SER A 27 0.39 47.42 -43.21
CA SER A 27 1.43 48.29 -42.63
C SER A 27 1.70 49.41 -43.65
N PRO A 28 2.38 50.52 -43.27
CA PRO A 28 3.74 50.67 -43.81
C PRO A 28 4.75 51.51 -42.98
N SER A 29 6.02 51.31 -43.33
CA SER A 29 7.13 52.30 -43.41
C SER A 29 7.54 53.16 -42.19
N ARG A 30 8.69 52.78 -41.62
CA ARG A 30 9.94 53.56 -41.48
C ARG A 30 9.88 55.09 -41.27
N LEU A 31 10.62 55.56 -40.25
CA LEU A 31 11.61 56.63 -40.40
C LEU A 31 12.75 56.46 -39.38
N ASN A 32 13.95 56.93 -39.70
CA ASN A 32 15.16 56.92 -38.86
C ASN A 32 15.65 58.38 -38.72
N PRO A 33 16.35 58.74 -37.63
CA PRO A 33 17.77 59.07 -37.85
C PRO A 33 18.72 58.70 -36.70
N ASP A 34 19.95 58.33 -37.07
CA ASP A 34 21.17 58.37 -36.24
C ASP A 34 21.71 59.83 -36.26
N PRO A 35 22.34 60.33 -35.17
CA PRO A 35 23.79 60.48 -35.28
C PRO A 35 24.62 60.25 -33.99
N ARG A 36 25.81 59.68 -34.21
CA ARG A 36 27.04 59.74 -33.38
C ARG A 36 27.59 61.19 -33.26
N PRO A 37 28.61 61.54 -32.43
CA PRO A 37 29.64 60.66 -31.84
C PRO A 37 30.12 60.96 -30.40
N ASP A 38 31.21 60.29 -30.01
CA ASP A 38 32.16 60.58 -28.91
C ASP A 38 31.64 60.44 -27.45
N THR A 39 32.47 60.18 -26.43
CA THR A 39 33.95 60.07 -26.35
C THR A 39 34.37 58.90 -25.43
N ALA A 40 35.67 58.58 -25.38
CA ALA A 40 36.23 57.54 -24.53
C ALA A 40 36.33 57.91 -23.04
N TYR A 41 36.46 56.90 -22.17
CA TYR A 41 37.52 56.92 -21.15
C TYR A 41 38.08 55.52 -20.87
N SER A 42 39.40 55.42 -20.78
CA SER A 42 40.13 54.22 -20.35
C SER A 42 41.14 54.65 -19.30
N THR A 43 41.19 53.91 -18.19
CA THR A 43 42.28 53.99 -17.21
C THR A 43 42.61 52.60 -16.70
N SER A 44 43.57 51.96 -17.37
CA SER A 44 44.30 50.83 -16.79
C SER A 44 45.28 51.33 -15.73
N ILE A 45 45.51 50.53 -14.69
CA ILE A 45 46.72 50.61 -13.86
C ILE A 45 47.35 49.21 -13.87
N THR A 46 48.65 49.16 -14.07
CA THR A 46 49.39 47.94 -14.41
C THR A 46 50.20 47.37 -13.23
N SER A 47 50.16 46.04 -13.16
CA SER A 47 51.18 45.08 -12.69
C SER A 47 52.13 45.43 -11.52
N LYS A 48 52.29 44.42 -10.66
CA LYS A 48 53.64 43.93 -10.29
C LYS A 48 53.63 42.43 -10.02
N LEU A 49 54.77 41.79 -10.32
CA LEU A 49 54.96 40.34 -10.25
C LEU A 49 55.29 39.88 -8.82
N SER A 50 54.95 38.64 -8.51
CA SER A 50 55.85 37.76 -7.74
C SER A 50 55.67 36.31 -8.20
N THR A 51 56.77 35.63 -8.47
CA THR A 51 56.82 34.25 -8.98
C THR A 51 57.32 33.29 -7.92
N ALA A 52 56.63 32.16 -7.73
CA ALA A 52 57.21 30.98 -7.09
C ALA A 52 56.55 29.70 -7.62
N SER A 53 57.26 28.96 -8.46
CA SER A 53 56.92 27.58 -8.82
C SER A 53 57.44 26.61 -7.74
N ASN A 54 56.75 25.48 -7.55
CA ASN A 54 57.40 24.16 -7.44
C ASN A 54 56.37 23.02 -7.42
N SER A 55 56.55 22.07 -8.33
CA SER A 55 56.10 20.67 -8.19
C SER A 55 57.32 19.83 -7.76
N PRO A 56 57.16 18.57 -7.29
CA PRO A 56 57.17 17.50 -8.28
C PRO A 56 56.29 16.27 -7.99
N ILE A 57 55.89 15.66 -9.11
CA ILE A 57 55.64 14.23 -9.39
C ILE A 57 56.28 13.23 -8.40
N PHE A 58 55.51 12.22 -7.95
CA PHE A 58 55.88 10.79 -8.08
C PHE A 58 54.68 9.85 -7.84
N SER A 59 54.77 8.61 -8.36
CA SER A 59 53.69 7.60 -8.45
C SER A 59 54.07 6.28 -7.69
N PRO A 60 53.27 5.19 -7.67
CA PRO A 60 53.08 4.37 -6.44
C PRO A 60 53.80 2.99 -6.38
N SER A 61 53.93 2.43 -5.17
CA SER A 61 54.04 0.96 -4.97
C SER A 61 53.79 0.46 -3.51
N SER A 62 53.15 -0.71 -3.41
CA SER A 62 53.35 -1.81 -2.41
C SER A 62 53.28 -1.60 -0.88
N SER A 63 52.63 -2.56 -0.21
CA SER A 63 52.58 -2.85 1.25
C SER A 63 53.45 -4.09 1.60
N PRO A 64 53.40 -4.71 2.81
CA PRO A 64 53.22 -4.25 4.21
C PRO A 64 54.49 -4.56 5.07
N PRO A 65 54.52 -4.43 6.43
CA PRO A 65 54.16 -5.58 7.30
C PRO A 65 53.67 -5.26 8.75
N ARG A 66 53.46 -6.36 9.50
CA ARG A 66 52.90 -6.55 10.86
C ARG A 66 53.59 -5.88 12.09
N SER A 67 52.74 -5.31 12.96
CA SER A 67 52.51 -5.68 14.40
C SER A 67 53.44 -5.27 15.57
N LEU A 68 52.81 -5.27 16.77
CA LEU A 68 53.29 -5.50 18.16
C LEU A 68 53.67 -4.30 19.08
N ARG A 69 52.89 -4.18 20.18
CA ARG A 69 53.32 -4.01 21.60
C ARG A 69 53.98 -2.69 22.09
N GLU A 70 53.92 -2.29 23.38
CA GLU A 70 53.00 -2.56 24.52
C GLU A 70 53.31 -1.57 25.67
N SER A 71 52.31 -0.98 26.37
CA SER A 71 52.34 -0.47 27.77
C SER A 71 51.16 0.48 28.06
N GLY A 72 50.61 0.59 29.27
CA GLY A 72 50.77 -0.27 30.47
C GLY A 72 50.42 0.43 31.79
N ARG A 73 49.74 -0.29 32.72
CA ARG A 73 49.32 0.08 34.11
C ARG A 73 48.07 0.99 34.24
N SER A 74 47.19 0.82 35.25
CA SER A 74 47.06 -0.30 36.22
C SER A 74 45.68 -0.40 36.92
N ASN A 75 45.11 -1.61 36.89
CA ASN A 75 44.40 -2.37 37.94
C ASN A 75 43.54 -1.66 39.01
N SER A 76 42.26 -2.05 39.08
CA SER A 76 41.75 -2.91 40.17
C SER A 76 40.42 -3.61 39.80
N LEU A 77 40.29 -4.90 40.14
CA LEU A 77 39.14 -5.80 39.91
C LEU A 77 38.86 -6.57 41.22
N PRO A 78 37.62 -7.03 41.52
CA PRO A 78 37.13 -8.35 41.07
C PRO A 78 35.58 -8.41 40.87
N LEU A 79 34.87 -9.47 40.44
CA LEU A 79 35.15 -10.85 39.95
C LEU A 79 33.91 -11.36 39.14
N LEU A 80 33.97 -12.60 38.60
CA LEU A 80 32.85 -13.42 38.07
C LEU A 80 32.25 -13.06 36.69
N GLU A 81 33.02 -13.25 35.61
CA GLU A 81 32.44 -13.61 34.28
C GLU A 81 33.29 -14.67 33.55
N THR A 82 33.07 -15.95 33.87
CA THR A 82 33.70 -17.11 33.17
C THR A 82 32.77 -18.33 33.15
N ALA A 83 31.68 -18.25 32.39
CA ALA A 83 30.77 -19.39 32.15
C ALA A 83 30.01 -19.34 30.80
N ARG A 84 30.44 -18.52 29.82
CA ARG A 84 29.61 -18.16 28.65
C ARG A 84 30.07 -18.71 27.28
N ASN A 85 31.30 -19.20 27.16
CA ASN A 85 31.88 -19.68 25.89
C ASN A 85 32.21 -21.18 25.93
N LEU A 86 31.17 -22.04 25.94
CA LEU A 86 31.34 -23.49 25.74
C LEU A 86 30.06 -24.21 25.25
N ALA A 87 29.28 -23.55 24.39
CA ALA A 87 28.13 -24.15 23.69
C ALA A 87 27.91 -23.45 22.34
N GLY A 88 28.55 -23.96 21.27
CA GLY A 88 28.64 -23.26 19.99
C GLY A 88 28.85 -24.18 18.78
N SER A 89 28.06 -25.25 18.66
CA SER A 89 28.00 -26.10 17.46
C SER A 89 26.77 -27.02 17.42
N LEU A 90 26.28 -27.27 16.19
CA LEU A 90 25.29 -28.28 15.77
C LEU A 90 23.78 -27.96 16.00
N PRO A 91 22.88 -28.54 15.15
CA PRO A 91 21.62 -27.88 14.74
C PRO A 91 20.33 -28.44 15.40
N PRO A 92 19.18 -27.74 15.26
CA PRO A 92 17.89 -28.22 15.73
C PRO A 92 17.31 -29.31 14.83
N LEU A 93 17.04 -30.49 15.41
CA LEU A 93 16.28 -31.59 14.79
C LEU A 93 15.38 -32.27 15.84
N TYR A 94 14.24 -32.80 15.38
CA TYR A 94 13.27 -33.63 16.12
C TYR A 94 12.51 -32.99 17.30
N ALA A 95 11.44 -32.27 16.98
CA ALA A 95 10.34 -31.97 17.90
C ALA A 95 9.23 -33.06 17.89
N GLU A 96 9.58 -34.35 17.97
CA GLU A 96 8.62 -35.46 17.78
C GLU A 96 8.74 -36.64 18.80
N GLN A 97 9.34 -36.43 19.99
CA GLN A 97 9.53 -37.50 20.99
C GLN A 97 8.81 -37.33 22.33
N ASN A 98 8.26 -36.15 22.64
CA ASN A 98 7.73 -35.86 23.99
C ASN A 98 6.40 -36.56 24.32
N GLU A 99 5.53 -36.80 23.33
CA GLU A 99 4.20 -37.39 23.58
C GLU A 99 4.28 -38.83 24.12
N LYS A 100 5.19 -39.66 23.58
CA LYS A 100 5.41 -41.04 24.03
C LYS A 100 5.98 -41.08 25.45
N VAL A 101 6.89 -40.17 25.79
CA VAL A 101 7.44 -40.04 27.16
C VAL A 101 6.36 -39.63 28.16
N PHE A 102 5.49 -38.69 27.80
CA PHE A 102 4.37 -38.26 28.64
C PHE A 102 3.37 -39.40 28.89
N LEU A 103 2.94 -40.09 27.83
CA LEU A 103 2.04 -41.24 27.90
C LEU A 103 2.62 -42.38 28.77
N THR A 104 3.91 -42.69 28.66
CA THR A 104 4.56 -43.70 29.52
C THR A 104 4.55 -43.29 30.99
N HIS A 105 4.81 -42.03 31.33
CA HIS A 105 4.73 -41.56 32.73
C HIS A 105 3.31 -41.64 33.28
N CYS A 106 2.29 -41.24 32.50
CA CYS A 106 0.88 -41.40 32.89
C CYS A 106 0.52 -42.88 33.13
N TRP A 107 1.03 -43.80 32.30
CA TRP A 107 0.76 -45.23 32.45
C TRP A 107 1.44 -45.84 33.69
N VAL A 108 2.65 -45.39 34.04
CA VAL A 108 3.35 -45.80 35.28
C VAL A 108 2.59 -45.33 36.53
N VAL A 109 2.08 -44.09 36.54
CA VAL A 109 1.25 -43.56 37.64
C VAL A 109 -0.05 -44.34 37.79
N LEU A 110 -0.73 -44.66 36.67
CA LEU A 110 -1.94 -45.49 36.68
C LEU A 110 -1.66 -46.93 37.16
N ARG A 111 -0.53 -47.53 36.78
CA ARG A 111 -0.15 -48.88 37.21
C ARG A 111 0.15 -48.95 38.71
N HIS A 112 0.79 -47.93 39.28
CA HIS A 112 0.99 -47.85 40.74
C HIS A 112 -0.30 -47.57 41.52
N TRP A 113 -1.34 -47.01 40.90
CA TRP A 113 -2.67 -46.85 41.49
C TRP A 113 -3.47 -48.16 41.65
N GLY A 114 -3.04 -49.26 41.00
CA GLY A 114 -3.79 -50.51 40.96
C GLY A 114 -3.82 -51.31 42.28
N LEU A 115 -2.80 -51.19 43.13
CA LEU A 115 -2.56 -52.15 44.23
C LEU A 115 -2.38 -51.48 45.61
N GLY A 116 -3.51 -51.27 46.31
CA GLY A 116 -3.58 -51.07 47.77
C GLY A 116 -3.41 -49.63 48.27
N GLY A 117 -4.44 -49.07 48.95
CA GLY A 117 -4.33 -47.68 49.43
C GLY A 117 -5.44 -47.04 50.29
N ARG A 118 -6.45 -47.81 50.77
CA ARG A 118 -7.60 -47.33 51.58
C ARG A 118 -8.57 -46.35 50.86
N ARG A 119 -9.76 -46.19 51.45
CA ARG A 119 -10.93 -45.53 50.83
C ARG A 119 -10.87 -43.99 50.92
N VAL A 120 -10.17 -43.34 49.98
CA VAL A 120 -10.56 -42.00 49.52
C VAL A 120 -11.60 -42.17 48.40
N ASN A 121 -12.63 -41.32 48.35
CA ASN A 121 -13.72 -41.47 47.37
C ASN A 121 -13.17 -41.34 45.94
N ARG A 122 -13.12 -42.45 45.18
CA ARG A 122 -12.68 -42.47 43.78
C ARG A 122 -13.47 -41.47 42.91
N LEU A 123 -14.77 -41.33 43.16
CA LEU A 123 -15.64 -40.32 42.56
C LEU A 123 -15.17 -38.87 42.78
N VAL A 124 -14.58 -38.53 43.94
CA VAL A 124 -14.10 -37.17 44.22
C VAL A 124 -12.78 -36.90 43.50
N LEU A 125 -11.90 -37.90 43.39
CA LEU A 125 -10.66 -37.78 42.61
C LEU A 125 -10.94 -37.74 41.10
N LEU A 126 -11.92 -38.51 40.61
CA LEU A 126 -12.43 -38.41 39.24
C LEU A 126 -13.06 -37.04 38.97
N ALA A 127 -13.91 -36.52 39.86
CA ALA A 127 -14.50 -35.20 39.70
C ALA A 127 -13.43 -34.09 39.70
N LEU A 128 -12.41 -34.17 40.56
CA LEU A 128 -11.28 -33.24 40.56
C LEU A 128 -10.40 -33.37 39.31
N PHE A 129 -10.22 -34.59 38.78
CA PHE A 129 -9.49 -34.80 37.53
C PHE A 129 -10.26 -34.23 36.32
N PHE A 130 -11.56 -34.49 36.21
CA PHE A 130 -12.38 -33.88 35.16
C PHE A 130 -12.45 -32.36 35.29
N LEU A 131 -12.54 -31.82 36.50
CA LEU A 131 -12.51 -30.38 36.74
C LEU A 131 -11.14 -29.77 36.40
N LEU A 132 -10.04 -30.49 36.65
CA LEU A 132 -8.70 -30.09 36.20
C LEU A 132 -8.57 -30.13 34.68
N VAL A 133 -9.08 -31.17 34.01
CA VAL A 133 -9.09 -31.27 32.54
C VAL A 133 -9.95 -30.17 31.92
N ILE A 134 -11.12 -29.87 32.47
CA ILE A 134 -11.96 -28.75 32.04
C ILE A 134 -11.25 -27.40 32.27
N LEU A 135 -10.55 -27.22 33.41
CA LEU A 135 -9.74 -26.02 33.66
C LEU A 135 -8.56 -25.91 32.68
N VAL A 136 -7.88 -27.01 32.34
CA VAL A 136 -6.79 -27.03 31.36
C VAL A 136 -7.31 -26.72 29.96
N ILE A 137 -8.43 -27.31 29.52
CA ILE A 137 -9.07 -27.00 28.24
C ILE A 137 -9.58 -25.55 28.20
N ALA A 138 -10.10 -25.03 29.31
CA ALA A 138 -10.47 -23.62 29.42
C ALA A 138 -9.24 -22.69 29.45
N TYR A 139 -8.08 -23.16 29.92
CA TYR A 139 -6.84 -22.37 29.93
C TYR A 139 -6.15 -22.37 28.56
N THR A 140 -6.07 -23.52 27.89
CA THR A 140 -5.49 -23.62 26.54
C THR A 140 -6.42 -23.08 25.46
N GLY A 141 -7.74 -23.23 25.62
CA GLY A 141 -8.75 -22.66 24.71
C GLY A 141 -9.00 -21.16 24.88
N TYR A 142 -8.41 -20.51 25.90
CA TYR A 142 -8.41 -19.05 26.07
C TYR A 142 -7.03 -18.41 25.82
N LEU A 143 -6.01 -19.20 25.44
CA LEU A 143 -4.84 -18.63 24.79
C LEU A 143 -5.22 -18.27 23.35
N PRO A 144 -5.21 -16.97 22.95
CA PRO A 144 -5.18 -16.64 21.53
C PRO A 144 -3.90 -17.22 20.92
N PRO A 145 -3.85 -17.43 19.58
CA PRO A 145 -2.57 -17.73 18.93
C PRO A 145 -1.57 -16.64 19.32
N THR A 146 -0.39 -17.06 19.78
CA THR A 146 0.61 -16.16 20.36
C THR A 146 1.08 -15.17 19.30
N HIS A 147 0.58 -13.94 19.35
CA HIS A 147 1.23 -12.82 18.68
C HIS A 147 2.68 -12.77 19.14
N MET A 148 3.62 -12.67 18.18
CA MET A 148 5.02 -12.42 18.50
C MET A 148 5.13 -11.08 19.24
N GLY A 149 6.00 -11.02 20.23
CA GLY A 149 5.85 -10.09 21.35
C GLY A 149 6.01 -8.62 20.96
N PHE A 150 4.95 -7.84 21.11
CA PHE A 150 5.10 -6.42 21.45
C PHE A 150 5.59 -6.32 22.89
N SER A 151 6.57 -5.45 23.13
CA SER A 151 7.08 -5.19 24.47
C SER A 151 6.23 -4.10 25.12
N ASP A 152 5.65 -4.36 26.29
CA ASP A 152 5.00 -3.35 27.14
C ASP A 152 6.04 -2.45 27.82
N GLN A 153 6.77 -1.67 27.01
CA GLN A 153 7.43 -0.45 27.47
C GLN A 153 6.52 0.76 27.21
N PRO A 154 6.59 1.83 28.03
CA PRO A 154 5.95 3.10 27.68
C PRO A 154 6.49 3.57 26.33
N PRO A 155 5.71 4.31 25.52
CA PRO A 155 6.06 4.62 24.13
C PRO A 155 7.35 5.45 24.06
N THR A 156 8.46 4.76 23.82
CA THR A 156 9.66 5.38 23.29
C THR A 156 9.31 5.91 21.91
N THR A 157 9.39 7.23 21.72
CA THR A 157 9.18 7.85 20.41
C THR A 157 10.04 7.14 19.38
N SER A 158 9.42 6.43 18.43
CA SER A 158 10.15 5.67 17.42
C SER A 158 11.14 6.59 16.71
N SER A 159 12.41 6.21 16.72
CA SER A 159 13.46 6.92 15.99
C SER A 159 13.27 6.83 14.47
N ASP A 160 12.47 5.86 14.01
CA ASP A 160 11.93 5.83 12.66
C ASP A 160 10.56 6.55 12.60
N PRO A 161 10.45 7.69 11.89
CA PRO A 161 9.20 8.42 11.74
C PRO A 161 8.22 7.75 10.76
N ASP A 162 8.62 6.74 9.99
CA ASP A 162 7.73 5.94 9.14
C ASP A 162 7.00 4.89 10.00
N ALA A 163 7.71 4.09 10.80
CA ALA A 163 7.11 3.20 11.81
C ALA A 163 6.19 3.93 12.81
N ALA A 164 6.51 5.18 13.17
CA ALA A 164 5.64 6.01 14.02
C ALA A 164 4.27 6.31 13.37
N VAL A 165 4.24 6.52 12.05
CA VAL A 165 2.98 6.68 11.28
C VAL A 165 2.20 5.37 11.25
N LEU A 166 2.88 4.26 10.93
CA LEU A 166 2.24 2.96 10.74
C LEU A 166 1.65 2.37 12.03
N ASN A 167 2.15 2.78 13.21
CA ASN A 167 1.61 2.36 14.51
C ASN A 167 0.57 3.33 15.11
N LEU A 168 0.26 4.46 14.45
CA LEU A 168 -0.56 5.58 14.95
C LEU A 168 0.05 6.30 16.18
N GLU A 169 1.38 6.43 16.19
CA GLU A 169 2.20 6.95 17.31
C GLU A 169 2.86 8.31 16.99
N THR A 170 2.36 9.02 15.97
CA THR A 170 2.86 10.32 15.47
C THR A 170 2.72 11.50 16.42
N GLY A 171 1.98 11.34 17.53
CA GLY A 171 1.61 12.46 18.41
C GLY A 171 0.57 13.42 17.82
N PHE A 172 -0.09 13.08 16.70
CA PHE A 172 -1.21 13.88 16.18
C PHE A 172 -2.37 13.91 17.18
N THR A 173 -2.48 15.01 17.92
CA THR A 173 -3.65 15.30 18.75
C THR A 173 -4.90 15.45 17.88
N PRO A 174 -6.10 15.10 18.38
CA PRO A 174 -7.33 15.62 17.80
C PRO A 174 -7.22 17.15 17.70
N ILE A 175 -7.55 17.72 16.55
CA ILE A 175 -7.73 19.17 16.45
C ILE A 175 -8.94 19.49 17.33
N GLU A 176 -8.74 20.25 18.40
CA GLU A 176 -9.87 20.73 19.19
C GLU A 176 -10.74 21.61 18.29
N SER A 177 -11.95 21.13 17.98
CA SER A 177 -13.01 21.91 17.33
C SER A 177 -13.62 22.91 18.33
N GLN A 178 -12.77 23.79 18.85
CA GLN A 178 -13.15 24.96 19.64
C GLN A 178 -14.17 25.82 18.87
N ASP A 179 -14.99 26.58 19.60
CA ASP A 179 -16.34 27.04 19.23
C ASP A 179 -16.51 27.82 17.90
N GLN A 180 -15.43 28.14 17.18
CA GLN A 180 -15.39 28.90 15.92
C GLN A 180 -16.29 28.32 14.81
N ASP A 181 -16.57 27.00 14.82
CA ASP A 181 -17.48 26.36 13.87
C ASP A 181 -18.97 26.46 14.27
N ALA A 182 -19.28 26.85 15.51
CA ALA A 182 -20.67 26.97 15.98
C ALA A 182 -21.38 28.18 15.35
N ASP A 183 -20.63 29.27 15.12
CA ASP A 183 -21.08 30.54 14.53
C ASP A 183 -21.35 30.46 13.01
N LEU A 184 -20.85 29.41 12.34
CA LEU A 184 -21.07 29.21 10.91
C LEU A 184 -22.53 28.85 10.62
N PRO A 185 -23.17 29.30 9.52
CA PRO A 185 -24.50 28.83 9.15
C PRO A 185 -24.59 27.30 9.07
N LEU A 186 -25.74 26.71 9.41
CA LEU A 186 -25.98 25.27 9.20
C LEU A 186 -25.94 24.85 7.72
N SER A 187 -25.99 25.82 6.80
CA SER A 187 -25.83 25.66 5.36
C SER A 187 -24.39 25.88 4.86
N ASP A 188 -23.42 26.20 5.72
CA ASP A 188 -22.01 26.29 5.33
C ASP A 188 -21.42 24.88 5.28
N TRP A 189 -21.13 24.38 4.08
CA TRP A 189 -20.60 23.03 3.85
C TRP A 189 -19.31 22.71 4.61
N SER A 190 -18.53 23.73 4.98
CA SER A 190 -17.27 23.58 5.72
C SER A 190 -17.44 23.56 7.25
N ARG A 191 -18.66 23.75 7.76
CA ARG A 191 -18.98 23.62 9.19
C ARG A 191 -18.75 22.17 9.65
N TYR A 192 -18.01 22.02 10.75
CA TYR A 192 -17.51 20.73 11.25
C TYR A 192 -16.59 19.97 10.30
N ARG A 193 -16.06 20.61 9.24
CA ARG A 193 -15.02 20.02 8.40
C ARG A 193 -13.63 20.40 8.89
N GLN A 194 -12.70 19.46 8.76
CA GLN A 194 -11.26 19.69 8.79
C GLN A 194 -10.70 19.49 7.38
N TYR A 195 -9.49 20.01 7.16
CA TYR A 195 -8.78 19.97 5.89
C TYR A 195 -7.36 19.45 6.11
N GLY A 196 -6.75 18.91 5.06
CA GLY A 196 -5.34 18.49 5.06
C GLY A 196 -4.74 18.70 3.68
N ILE A 197 -3.50 19.20 3.65
CA ILE A 197 -2.76 19.47 2.41
C ILE A 197 -1.58 18.49 2.35
N VAL A 198 -1.43 17.80 1.22
CA VAL A 198 -0.23 16.99 0.94
C VAL A 198 0.38 17.43 -0.39
N ILE A 199 1.67 17.70 -0.37
CA ILE A 199 2.50 17.92 -1.56
C ILE A 199 3.30 16.63 -1.80
N ASP A 200 2.90 15.88 -2.83
CA ASP A 200 3.73 14.85 -3.45
C ASP A 200 4.92 15.56 -4.12
N ALA A 201 6.10 15.40 -3.53
CA ALA A 201 7.34 15.95 -4.06
C ALA A 201 8.09 14.87 -4.86
N GLY A 202 7.51 14.54 -6.02
CA GLY A 202 8.02 13.58 -6.98
C GLY A 202 9.26 14.04 -7.75
N SER A 203 9.87 13.11 -8.48
CA SER A 203 11.13 13.34 -9.22
C SER A 203 10.97 14.20 -10.48
N SER A 204 9.84 14.09 -11.19
CA SER A 204 9.57 14.82 -12.44
C SER A 204 8.75 16.10 -12.24
N GLY A 205 8.04 16.21 -11.12
CA GLY A 205 7.09 17.28 -10.84
C GLY A 205 6.51 17.14 -9.44
N SER A 206 6.01 18.23 -8.89
CA SER A 206 5.41 18.31 -7.56
C SER A 206 3.90 18.53 -7.67
N ARG A 207 3.11 17.81 -6.87
CA ARG A 207 1.63 17.88 -6.90
C ARG A 207 1.10 18.22 -5.52
N VAL A 208 0.38 19.32 -5.39
CA VAL A 208 -0.39 19.64 -4.18
C VAL A 208 -1.78 19.05 -4.32
N GLN A 209 -2.25 18.40 -3.26
CA GLN A 209 -3.60 17.87 -3.13
C GLN A 209 -4.19 18.33 -1.80
N VAL A 210 -5.40 18.87 -1.87
CA VAL A 210 -6.19 19.35 -0.74
C VAL A 210 -7.34 18.38 -0.50
N TYR A 211 -7.43 17.90 0.73
CA TYR A 211 -8.45 16.97 1.19
C TYR A 211 -9.29 17.63 2.28
N SER A 212 -10.53 17.17 2.43
CA SER A 212 -11.41 17.57 3.53
C SER A 212 -12.12 16.35 4.14
N TRP A 213 -12.58 16.45 5.37
CA TRP A 213 -13.38 15.41 6.03
C TRP A 213 -14.20 16.03 7.17
N ILE A 214 -15.32 15.40 7.52
CA ILE A 214 -16.08 15.79 8.73
C ILE A 214 -15.30 15.33 9.97
N ASP A 215 -15.20 16.21 10.96
CA ASP A 215 -14.53 15.96 12.25
C ASP A 215 -15.00 14.63 12.88
N PRO A 216 -14.09 13.64 13.09
CA PRO A 216 -14.43 12.38 13.74
C PRO A 216 -15.10 12.53 15.10
N MET A 217 -14.78 13.57 15.88
CA MET A 217 -15.38 13.79 17.20
C MET A 217 -16.81 14.31 17.06
N HIS A 218 -17.09 15.17 16.08
CA HIS A 218 -18.45 15.57 15.74
C HIS A 218 -19.31 14.37 15.31
N ILE A 219 -18.78 13.47 14.46
CA ILE A 219 -19.50 12.25 14.05
C ILE A 219 -19.82 11.36 15.28
N ARG A 220 -18.87 11.23 16.23
CA ARG A 220 -19.09 10.50 17.49
C ARG A 220 -20.20 11.12 18.34
N GLN A 221 -20.19 12.44 18.53
CA GLN A 221 -21.24 13.17 19.27
C GLN A 221 -22.63 13.01 18.66
N LEU A 222 -22.74 13.07 17.32
CA LEU A 222 -24.00 12.78 16.62
C LEU A 222 -24.46 11.34 16.88
N ALA A 223 -23.53 10.38 16.80
CA ALA A 223 -23.79 8.96 16.98
C ALA A 223 -24.06 8.54 18.44
N GLU A 224 -23.97 9.44 19.43
CA GLU A 224 -24.47 9.21 20.80
C GLU A 224 -26.00 9.33 20.91
N LYS A 225 -26.62 10.07 19.98
CA LYS A 225 -28.08 10.29 19.94
C LYS A 225 -28.81 9.29 19.01
N ALA A 226 -28.06 8.51 18.25
CA ALA A 226 -28.57 7.54 17.26
C ALA A 226 -28.95 6.20 17.91
N THR A 227 -29.80 5.40 17.25
CA THR A 227 -30.07 4.02 17.70
C THR A 227 -28.81 3.15 17.59
N LYS A 228 -28.78 2.01 18.29
CA LYS A 228 -27.64 1.08 18.26
C LYS A 228 -27.22 0.68 16.83
N HIS A 229 -28.18 0.46 15.93
CA HIS A 229 -27.92 0.04 14.55
C HIS A 229 -27.33 1.19 13.71
N GLU A 230 -27.92 2.39 13.83
CA GLU A 230 -27.40 3.60 13.18
C GLU A 230 -26.02 3.96 13.70
N ARG A 231 -25.78 3.84 15.02
CA ARG A 231 -24.47 4.06 15.65
C ARG A 231 -23.39 3.13 15.10
N GLU A 232 -23.68 1.83 14.93
CA GLU A 232 -22.75 0.91 14.27
C GLU A 232 -22.53 1.31 12.80
N LYS A 233 -23.58 1.63 12.05
CA LYS A 233 -23.48 2.08 10.64
C LYS A 233 -22.69 3.40 10.49
N MET A 234 -22.81 4.32 11.45
CA MET A 234 -22.12 5.61 11.46
C MET A 234 -20.64 5.48 11.84
N LEU A 235 -20.31 4.61 12.81
CA LEU A 235 -18.99 4.60 13.45
C LEU A 235 -18.10 3.40 13.09
N ARG A 236 -18.66 2.26 12.68
CA ARG A 236 -17.89 1.04 12.37
C ARG A 236 -17.37 1.04 10.92
N ARG A 237 -16.61 2.09 10.61
CA ARG A 237 -16.02 2.43 9.33
C ARG A 237 -14.86 3.41 9.53
N LEU A 238 -14.01 3.55 8.53
CA LEU A 238 -13.03 4.64 8.46
C LEU A 238 -13.72 5.98 8.16
N SER A 239 -13.02 7.08 8.42
CA SER A 239 -13.45 8.43 8.01
C SER A 239 -13.73 8.49 6.51
N VAL A 240 -14.70 9.31 6.11
CA VAL A 240 -14.89 9.67 4.71
C VAL A 240 -13.99 10.87 4.43
N ILE A 241 -13.08 10.72 3.48
CA ILE A 241 -12.19 11.76 2.98
C ILE A 241 -12.75 12.21 1.63
N GLU A 242 -12.98 13.51 1.52
CA GLU A 242 -13.50 14.20 0.35
C GLU A 242 -12.40 15.08 -0.27
N LYS A 243 -12.66 15.51 -1.50
CA LYS A 243 -11.79 16.42 -2.25
C LYS A 243 -11.99 17.86 -1.77
N GLY A 244 -10.90 18.63 -1.67
CA GLY A 244 -10.86 20.09 -1.66
C GLY A 244 -12.12 20.82 -1.14
N ASP A 245 -12.84 21.44 -2.08
CA ASP A 245 -14.04 22.24 -1.85
C ASP A 245 -15.37 21.49 -2.09
N GLU A 246 -16.50 22.19 -1.89
CA GLU A 246 -17.86 21.60 -1.88
C GLU A 246 -18.22 20.81 -3.14
N ASN A 247 -17.75 21.24 -4.30
CA ASN A 247 -17.96 20.55 -5.58
C ASN A 247 -16.96 19.40 -5.81
N GLY A 248 -15.86 19.35 -5.05
CA GLY A 248 -14.72 18.46 -5.28
C GLY A 248 -13.95 18.75 -6.57
N GLU A 249 -14.11 19.95 -7.14
CA GLU A 249 -13.51 20.36 -8.41
C GLU A 249 -12.09 20.89 -8.20
N ARG A 250 -11.90 21.79 -7.23
CA ARG A 250 -10.59 22.41 -6.95
C ARG A 250 -9.92 21.68 -5.78
N TRP A 251 -9.20 20.61 -6.10
CA TRP A 251 -8.57 19.76 -5.08
C TRP A 251 -7.12 19.38 -5.38
N GLN A 252 -6.61 19.59 -6.59
CA GLN A 252 -5.21 19.32 -6.92
C GLN A 252 -4.63 20.32 -7.93
N PHE A 253 -3.33 20.58 -7.82
CA PHE A 253 -2.54 21.38 -8.77
C PHE A 253 -1.12 20.80 -8.90
N LYS A 254 -0.45 21.03 -10.03
CA LYS A 254 0.87 20.46 -10.36
C LYS A 254 1.81 21.53 -10.90
N GLU A 255 3.04 21.52 -10.40
CA GLU A 255 4.15 22.35 -10.88
C GLU A 255 5.33 21.44 -11.27
N ASP A 256 6.04 21.76 -12.34
CA ASP A 256 7.26 21.06 -12.78
C ASP A 256 8.46 22.02 -12.74
N PRO A 257 9.68 21.57 -12.38
CA PRO A 257 10.13 20.18 -12.24
C PRO A 257 9.87 19.58 -10.83
N GLY A 258 10.49 18.43 -10.52
CA GLY A 258 10.53 17.90 -9.16
C GLY A 258 11.48 18.70 -8.27
N ILE A 259 11.21 18.79 -6.95
CA ILE A 259 12.06 19.59 -6.05
C ILE A 259 13.53 19.13 -6.00
N SER A 260 13.81 17.88 -6.38
CA SER A 260 15.18 17.36 -6.52
C SER A 260 16.01 18.07 -7.58
N SER A 261 15.40 18.77 -8.53
CA SER A 261 16.10 19.60 -9.53
C SER A 261 16.74 20.87 -8.94
N PHE A 262 16.38 21.25 -7.70
CA PHE A 262 16.98 22.39 -6.99
C PHE A 262 18.19 21.97 -6.13
N ALA A 263 18.80 20.80 -6.38
CA ALA A 263 19.93 20.29 -5.59
C ALA A 263 21.13 21.27 -5.54
N ASP A 264 21.40 21.96 -6.63
CA ASP A 264 22.48 22.97 -6.74
C ASP A 264 22.01 24.40 -6.41
N THR A 265 20.69 24.62 -6.25
CA THR A 265 20.09 25.93 -5.90
C THR A 265 18.95 25.82 -4.85
N PRO A 266 19.21 25.30 -3.64
CA PRO A 266 18.15 24.99 -2.66
C PRO A 266 17.33 26.21 -2.20
N ASP A 267 17.92 27.41 -2.26
CA ASP A 267 17.28 28.69 -1.94
C ASP A 267 16.09 29.01 -2.86
N GLN A 268 16.09 28.49 -4.09
CA GLN A 268 15.09 28.81 -5.09
C GLN A 268 13.81 27.96 -4.97
N VAL A 269 13.81 26.91 -4.13
CA VAL A 269 12.66 25.99 -3.97
C VAL A 269 11.38 26.73 -3.53
N GLY A 270 11.49 27.83 -2.78
CA GLY A 270 10.33 28.66 -2.41
C GLY A 270 9.56 29.22 -3.61
N ARG A 271 10.23 29.53 -4.73
CA ARG A 271 9.56 30.01 -5.96
C ARG A 271 8.70 28.91 -6.59
N HIS A 272 9.22 27.68 -6.60
CA HIS A 272 8.54 26.48 -7.09
C HIS A 272 7.36 26.07 -6.19
N LEU A 273 7.50 26.24 -4.88
CA LEU A 273 6.44 25.95 -3.91
C LEU A 273 5.31 27.00 -3.94
N LYS A 274 5.59 28.25 -4.34
CA LYS A 274 4.59 29.33 -4.33
C LYS A 274 3.27 29.01 -5.05
N PRO A 275 3.24 28.58 -6.33
CA PRO A 275 1.96 28.29 -7.02
C PRO A 275 1.18 27.14 -6.36
N LEU A 276 1.87 26.11 -5.85
CA LEU A 276 1.28 25.00 -5.10
C LEU A 276 0.61 25.48 -3.79
N LEU A 277 1.28 26.39 -3.06
CA LEU A 277 0.80 26.93 -1.78
C LEU A 277 -0.30 27.98 -1.96
N ASP A 278 -0.19 28.84 -2.98
CA ASP A 278 -1.24 29.78 -3.40
C ASP A 278 -2.52 29.02 -3.76
N PHE A 279 -2.41 27.95 -4.55
CA PHE A 279 -3.56 27.10 -4.90
C PHE A 279 -4.22 26.52 -3.64
N ALA A 280 -3.45 25.89 -2.75
CA ALA A 280 -4.01 25.30 -1.53
C ALA A 280 -4.67 26.34 -0.62
N SER A 281 -4.07 27.53 -0.50
CA SER A 281 -4.62 28.67 0.25
C SER A 281 -5.94 29.19 -0.37
N SER A 282 -6.12 29.06 -1.69
CA SER A 282 -7.36 29.43 -2.40
C SER A 282 -8.49 28.38 -2.32
N VAL A 283 -8.19 27.16 -1.89
CA VAL A 283 -9.16 26.06 -1.72
C VAL A 283 -9.63 25.98 -0.27
N VAL A 284 -8.70 26.01 0.69
CA VAL A 284 -9.03 25.93 2.13
C VAL A 284 -9.60 27.27 2.60
N PRO A 285 -10.74 27.31 3.33
CA PRO A 285 -11.27 28.56 3.88
C PRO A 285 -10.28 29.22 4.86
N THR A 286 -10.12 30.55 4.80
CA THR A 286 -9.09 31.29 5.56
C THR A 286 -9.11 30.98 7.07
N ARG A 287 -10.31 30.88 7.67
CA ARG A 287 -10.48 30.53 9.10
C ARG A 287 -9.95 29.13 9.47
N LYS A 288 -9.85 28.22 8.49
CA LYS A 288 -9.35 26.84 8.66
C LYS A 288 -7.84 26.73 8.40
N HIS A 289 -7.17 27.74 7.84
CA HIS A 289 -5.73 27.66 7.52
C HIS A 289 -4.91 27.26 8.76
N ALA A 290 -5.13 27.93 9.89
CA ALA A 290 -4.39 27.68 11.14
C ALA A 290 -4.64 26.29 11.77
N SER A 291 -5.72 25.59 11.40
CA SER A 291 -6.00 24.21 11.83
C SER A 291 -5.69 23.17 10.75
N THR A 292 -5.30 23.59 9.55
CA THR A 292 -5.04 22.69 8.41
C THR A 292 -3.58 22.26 8.41
N PRO A 293 -3.25 20.99 8.71
CA PRO A 293 -1.90 20.48 8.55
C PRO A 293 -1.49 20.46 7.07
N ILE A 294 -0.25 20.89 6.80
CA ILE A 294 0.40 20.79 5.49
C ILE A 294 1.60 19.84 5.55
N TYR A 295 1.65 18.88 4.65
CA TYR A 295 2.76 17.95 4.51
C TYR A 295 3.41 18.14 3.13
N LEU A 296 4.74 18.18 3.07
CA LEU A 296 5.50 17.87 1.86
C LEU A 296 6.23 16.55 2.08
N LEU A 297 5.84 15.55 1.30
CA LEU A 297 6.34 14.19 1.40
C LEU A 297 7.06 13.87 0.08
N ALA A 298 8.38 13.90 0.14
CA ALA A 298 9.23 13.74 -1.03
C ALA A 298 9.60 12.27 -1.25
N THR A 299 9.64 11.87 -2.52
CA THR A 299 9.80 10.47 -2.92
C THR A 299 11.16 10.23 -3.58
N ALA A 300 11.25 9.27 -4.51
CA ALA A 300 12.51 8.75 -5.04
C ALA A 300 13.48 9.81 -5.63
N GLY A 301 12.99 10.92 -6.18
CA GLY A 301 13.85 12.01 -6.66
C GLY A 301 14.76 12.57 -5.57
N MET A 302 14.20 12.82 -4.38
CA MET A 302 14.97 13.29 -3.22
C MET A 302 15.80 12.18 -2.56
N ARG A 303 15.49 10.89 -2.81
CA ARG A 303 16.32 9.75 -2.38
C ARG A 303 17.61 9.63 -3.20
N LEU A 304 17.61 10.08 -4.46
CA LEU A 304 18.76 10.00 -5.38
C LEU A 304 19.80 11.12 -5.18
N ILE A 305 19.40 12.32 -4.74
CA ILE A 305 20.34 13.44 -4.53
C ILE A 305 21.14 13.32 -3.21
N SER A 306 22.24 14.07 -3.12
CA SER A 306 23.13 14.04 -1.95
C SER A 306 22.42 14.40 -0.63
N PRO A 307 22.82 13.85 0.53
CA PRO A 307 22.21 14.18 1.82
C PRO A 307 22.27 15.69 2.15
N THR A 308 23.36 16.37 1.78
CA THR A 308 23.53 17.82 2.02
C THR A 308 22.50 18.64 1.25
N ALA A 309 22.32 18.38 -0.06
CA ALA A 309 21.33 19.06 -0.88
C ALA A 309 19.91 18.76 -0.42
N ARG A 310 19.64 17.50 -0.07
CA ARG A 310 18.36 17.01 0.48
C ARG A 310 17.96 17.78 1.74
N THR A 311 18.86 17.92 2.70
CA THR A 311 18.61 18.68 3.94
C THR A 311 18.43 20.17 3.68
N ALA A 312 19.23 20.77 2.79
CA ALA A 312 19.10 22.19 2.44
C ALA A 312 17.73 22.51 1.81
N ILE A 313 17.28 21.70 0.84
CA ILE A 313 15.98 21.85 0.19
C ILE A 313 14.83 21.73 1.21
N LEU A 314 14.86 20.72 2.08
CA LEU A 314 13.81 20.51 3.09
C LEU A 314 13.79 21.62 4.15
N SER A 315 14.96 22.15 4.52
CA SER A 315 15.09 23.27 5.45
C SER A 315 14.45 24.55 4.88
N HIS A 316 14.84 24.95 3.65
CA HIS A 316 14.22 26.10 2.98
C HIS A 316 12.74 25.88 2.64
N THR A 317 12.33 24.63 2.38
CA THR A 317 10.90 24.27 2.23
C THR A 317 10.11 24.59 3.50
N CYS A 318 10.58 24.12 4.67
CA CYS A 318 9.88 24.37 5.94
C CYS A 318 9.90 25.86 6.32
N GLU A 319 11.03 26.54 6.12
CA GLU A 319 11.19 27.98 6.32
C GLU A 319 10.20 28.77 5.45
N TYR A 320 10.19 28.53 4.14
CA TYR A 320 9.32 29.23 3.20
C TYR A 320 7.83 29.05 3.54
N VAL A 321 7.39 27.82 3.81
CA VAL A 321 5.99 27.54 4.15
C VAL A 321 5.60 28.26 5.45
N ARG A 322 6.42 28.17 6.50
CA ARG A 322 6.14 28.78 7.81
C ARG A 322 6.22 30.32 7.80
N SER A 323 7.02 30.90 6.92
CA SER A 323 7.16 32.36 6.79
C SER A 323 6.09 33.02 5.91
N HIS A 324 5.43 32.26 5.02
CA HIS A 324 4.48 32.81 4.05
C HIS A 324 3.03 32.33 4.17
N TYR A 325 2.76 31.17 4.77
CA TYR A 325 1.41 30.59 4.82
C TYR A 325 1.04 30.12 6.24
N PRO A 326 -0.15 30.50 6.78
CA PRO A 326 -0.53 30.21 8.16
C PRO A 326 -1.09 28.78 8.34
N PHE A 327 -0.43 27.77 7.77
CA PHE A 327 -0.81 26.36 7.87
C PHE A 327 -0.18 25.66 9.09
N ALA A 328 -0.85 24.65 9.63
CA ALA A 328 -0.38 23.94 10.81
C ALA A 328 0.84 23.04 10.49
N THR A 329 1.89 23.18 11.32
CA THR A 329 3.15 22.42 11.26
C THR A 329 3.53 21.90 12.66
N ASN A 330 2.54 21.32 13.33
CA ASN A 330 2.59 20.90 14.73
C ASN A 330 3.39 19.58 14.86
N GLY A 331 4.40 19.58 15.73
CA GLY A 331 5.41 18.50 15.79
C GLY A 331 6.70 18.82 15.04
N GLY A 332 6.79 19.98 14.38
CA GLY A 332 8.04 20.51 13.80
C GLY A 332 8.26 20.15 12.33
N CYS A 333 9.37 20.65 11.77
CA CYS A 333 9.66 20.51 10.34
C CYS A 333 9.76 19.03 9.90
N ASP A 334 10.48 18.20 10.65
CA ASP A 334 10.87 16.85 10.20
C ASP A 334 9.69 15.87 10.09
N LEU A 335 8.57 16.16 10.77
CA LEU A 335 7.31 15.43 10.63
C LEU A 335 6.49 15.89 9.42
N HIS A 336 6.65 17.16 9.02
CA HIS A 336 5.85 17.81 7.98
C HIS A 336 6.54 17.91 6.61
N PHE A 337 7.86 18.03 6.55
CA PHE A 337 8.65 18.27 5.33
C PHE A 337 9.80 17.27 5.27
N ARG A 338 9.56 16.08 4.72
CA ARG A 338 10.53 14.97 4.76
C ARG A 338 10.59 14.14 3.49
N VAL A 339 11.69 13.40 3.31
CA VAL A 339 11.74 12.27 2.38
C VAL A 339 11.14 11.04 3.08
N ILE A 340 10.12 10.42 2.50
CA ILE A 340 9.55 9.16 3.02
C ILE A 340 10.31 7.94 2.46
N SER A 341 10.26 6.78 3.11
CA SER A 341 10.70 5.52 2.51
C SER A 341 9.83 5.16 1.29
N GLY A 342 10.33 4.27 0.41
CA GLY A 342 9.52 3.78 -0.72
C GLY A 342 8.48 2.75 -0.27
N GLU A 343 8.70 2.18 0.90
CA GLU A 343 7.89 1.24 1.63
C GLU A 343 6.66 1.94 2.22
N LEU A 344 6.84 3.10 2.87
CA LEU A 344 5.72 3.92 3.33
C LEU A 344 4.92 4.49 2.15
N GLU A 345 5.58 4.90 1.06
CA GLU A 345 4.94 5.32 -0.20
C GLU A 345 4.07 4.18 -0.79
N GLY A 346 4.58 2.95 -0.80
CA GLY A 346 3.85 1.74 -1.23
C GLY A 346 2.67 1.38 -0.32
N ILE A 347 2.83 1.47 1.01
CA ILE A 347 1.74 1.24 1.98
C ILE A 347 0.66 2.31 1.84
N TYR A 348 1.03 3.58 1.70
CA TYR A 348 0.09 4.67 1.44
C TYR A 348 -0.73 4.45 0.15
N GLY A 349 -0.10 3.94 -0.91
CA GLY A 349 -0.79 3.53 -2.15
C GLY A 349 -1.73 2.33 -1.95
N TRP A 350 -1.27 1.30 -1.22
CA TRP A 350 -2.09 0.14 -0.86
C TRP A 350 -3.31 0.51 -0.01
N ILE A 351 -3.15 1.44 0.93
CA ILE A 351 -4.24 2.02 1.71
C ILE A 351 -5.23 2.75 0.81
N THR A 352 -4.72 3.56 -0.12
CA THR A 352 -5.53 4.31 -1.08
C THR A 352 -6.45 3.40 -1.90
N VAL A 353 -5.91 2.36 -2.55
CA VAL A 353 -6.74 1.49 -3.41
C VAL A 353 -7.74 0.65 -2.61
N ASN A 354 -7.37 0.16 -1.43
CA ASN A 354 -8.25 -0.65 -0.59
C ASN A 354 -9.31 0.16 0.17
N TYR A 355 -9.03 1.43 0.43
CA TYR A 355 -10.04 2.38 0.87
C TYR A 355 -11.08 2.62 -0.23
N LEU A 356 -10.64 3.00 -1.43
CA LEU A 356 -11.53 3.33 -2.56
C LEU A 356 -12.32 2.11 -3.09
N LYS A 357 -11.75 0.90 -3.11
CA LYS A 357 -12.47 -0.35 -3.45
C LYS A 357 -13.25 -0.96 -2.26
N ASN A 358 -13.29 -0.31 -1.09
CA ASN A 358 -13.96 -0.81 0.14
C ASN A 358 -13.53 -2.25 0.53
N GLY A 359 -12.22 -2.48 0.51
CA GLY A 359 -11.56 -3.74 0.90
C GLY A 359 -11.40 -3.89 2.42
N PHE A 360 -11.20 -2.78 3.15
CA PHE A 360 -11.08 -2.79 4.61
C PHE A 360 -12.37 -3.18 5.35
N GLY A 361 -13.51 -3.08 4.65
CA GLY A 361 -14.80 -3.51 5.15
C GLY A 361 -15.49 -2.48 6.04
N GLY A 362 -16.82 -2.53 6.00
CA GLY A 362 -17.72 -1.72 6.80
C GLY A 362 -19.11 -2.32 6.69
N THR A 363 -19.78 -2.48 7.83
CA THR A 363 -21.06 -3.18 8.01
C THR A 363 -21.07 -4.72 7.79
N SER A 364 -21.63 -5.42 8.79
CA SER A 364 -22.24 -6.77 8.76
C SER A 364 -21.47 -8.04 8.38
N THR A 365 -20.45 -8.05 7.50
CA THR A 365 -19.88 -9.35 7.03
C THR A 365 -18.93 -10.00 8.05
N ARG A 366 -19.25 -11.22 8.52
CA ARG A 366 -18.40 -12.02 9.43
C ARG A 366 -17.09 -12.52 8.81
N LYS A 367 -16.96 -12.49 7.48
CA LYS A 367 -15.69 -12.69 6.77
C LYS A 367 -15.17 -11.33 6.34
N ARG A 368 -13.88 -11.06 6.59
CA ARG A 368 -13.18 -9.91 6.01
C ARG A 368 -13.04 -10.15 4.50
N LYS A 369 -13.12 -9.09 3.69
CA LYS A 369 -12.82 -9.20 2.26
C LYS A 369 -11.31 -9.42 2.04
N HIS A 370 -10.97 -9.94 0.86
CA HIS A 370 -9.60 -9.84 0.35
C HIS A 370 -9.34 -8.40 -0.09
N THR A 371 -8.13 -7.92 0.18
CA THR A 371 -7.62 -6.63 -0.30
C THR A 371 -6.94 -6.80 -1.65
N PHE A 372 -6.98 -5.76 -2.47
CA PHE A 372 -6.18 -5.67 -3.69
C PHE A 372 -4.71 -5.42 -3.34
N GLY A 373 -3.80 -5.94 -4.15
CA GLY A 373 -2.42 -5.47 -4.21
C GLY A 373 -2.32 -4.13 -4.94
N PHE A 374 -1.23 -3.42 -4.70
CA PHE A 374 -0.94 -2.11 -5.28
C PHE A 374 0.42 -2.17 -5.99
N LEU A 375 0.46 -1.60 -7.21
CA LEU A 375 1.67 -1.41 -7.99
C LEU A 375 1.76 0.06 -8.43
N ASP A 376 2.87 0.73 -8.10
CA ASP A 376 3.20 2.05 -8.63
C ASP A 376 4.40 1.97 -9.55
N MET A 377 4.41 2.76 -10.62
CA MET A 377 5.59 2.97 -11.45
C MET A 377 5.74 4.47 -11.71
N GLY A 378 6.50 5.11 -10.83
CA GLY A 378 6.90 6.50 -10.98
C GLY A 378 8.11 6.68 -11.91
N GLY A 379 8.65 7.89 -11.96
CA GLY A 379 9.82 8.20 -12.80
C GLY A 379 11.13 7.55 -12.31
N ALA A 380 11.32 7.41 -11.00
CA ALA A 380 12.59 6.98 -10.40
C ALA A 380 12.54 5.67 -9.59
N SER A 381 11.35 5.24 -9.14
CA SER A 381 11.13 3.94 -8.50
C SER A 381 9.85 3.27 -9.00
N THR A 382 9.73 1.98 -8.75
CA THR A 382 8.47 1.23 -8.78
C THR A 382 8.28 0.53 -7.44
N GLN A 383 7.04 0.41 -6.99
CA GLN A 383 6.66 -0.05 -5.65
C GLN A 383 5.64 -1.18 -5.78
N ILE A 384 5.73 -2.18 -4.91
CA ILE A 384 4.73 -3.24 -4.75
C ILE A 384 4.33 -3.35 -3.28
N ALA A 385 3.03 -3.40 -3.02
CA ALA A 385 2.48 -3.61 -1.69
C ALA A 385 1.22 -4.48 -1.73
N PHE A 386 1.13 -5.51 -0.89
CA PHE A 386 -0.05 -6.38 -0.79
C PHE A 386 -0.17 -7.06 0.58
N GLU A 387 -1.38 -7.45 0.96
CA GLU A 387 -1.58 -8.36 2.09
C GLU A 387 -1.46 -9.81 1.60
N PRO A 388 -0.50 -10.60 2.10
CA PRO A 388 -0.38 -12.02 1.76
C PRO A 388 -1.56 -12.84 2.32
N THR A 389 -1.80 -14.01 1.72
CA THR A 389 -2.75 -14.98 2.29
C THR A 389 -2.27 -15.48 3.65
N ALA A 390 -3.20 -15.94 4.50
CA ALA A 390 -2.88 -16.40 5.86
C ALA A 390 -1.82 -17.52 5.90
N ASP A 391 -1.68 -18.31 4.83
CA ASP A 391 -0.68 -19.38 4.72
C ASP A 391 0.71 -18.86 4.34
N MET A 392 0.77 -17.81 3.51
CA MET A 392 2.03 -17.13 3.20
C MET A 392 2.50 -16.29 4.39
N ALA A 393 1.58 -15.60 5.08
CA ALA A 393 1.87 -14.81 6.28
C ALA A 393 2.39 -15.62 7.47
N ARG A 394 2.06 -16.92 7.56
CA ARG A 394 2.62 -17.83 8.59
C ARG A 394 4.02 -18.37 8.24
N LYS A 395 4.47 -18.22 7.00
CA LYS A 395 5.79 -18.68 6.53
C LYS A 395 6.80 -17.53 6.48
N HIS A 396 6.38 -16.43 5.88
CA HIS A 396 7.20 -15.25 5.57
C HIS A 396 6.73 -14.09 6.43
N GLY A 397 6.72 -14.30 7.75
CA GLY A 397 6.16 -13.33 8.71
C GLY A 397 7.09 -12.14 8.98
N ASP A 398 8.40 -12.36 8.85
CA ASP A 398 9.43 -11.37 9.14
C ASP A 398 9.54 -10.29 8.04
N ASP A 399 9.06 -10.59 6.82
CA ASP A 399 8.99 -9.67 5.68
C ASP A 399 7.77 -8.73 5.70
N LEU A 400 6.91 -8.83 6.72
CA LEU A 400 5.62 -8.12 6.75
C LEU A 400 5.66 -6.89 7.64
N THR A 401 5.36 -5.74 7.04
CA THR A 401 5.19 -4.49 7.78
C THR A 401 3.85 -4.48 8.49
N GLY A 402 3.87 -4.26 9.81
CA GLY A 402 2.66 -4.08 10.61
C GLY A 402 2.05 -2.69 10.39
N LEU A 403 0.76 -2.66 10.06
CA LEU A 403 -0.03 -1.44 9.83
C LEU A 403 -1.22 -1.40 10.79
N ARG A 404 -1.38 -0.29 11.50
CA ARG A 404 -2.56 0.03 12.30
C ARG A 404 -3.37 1.17 11.67
N MET A 405 -4.70 1.00 11.67
CA MET A 405 -5.68 2.05 11.37
C MET A 405 -6.77 2.02 12.45
N ARG A 406 -7.71 2.97 12.45
CA ARG A 406 -8.74 3.06 13.50
C ARG A 406 -10.09 3.50 12.92
N PHE A 407 -11.15 2.76 13.27
CA PHE A 407 -12.53 3.13 12.95
C PHE A 407 -13.02 4.30 13.81
N LEU A 408 -14.07 4.99 13.37
CA LEU A 408 -14.66 6.13 14.08
C LEU A 408 -15.24 5.77 15.47
N ASP A 409 -15.55 4.50 15.74
CA ASP A 409 -15.88 4.02 17.09
C ASP A 409 -14.66 3.93 18.02
N GLY A 410 -13.44 3.92 17.47
CA GLY A 410 -12.17 3.78 18.18
C GLY A 410 -11.55 2.38 18.10
N THR A 411 -12.21 1.42 17.46
CA THR A 411 -11.69 0.05 17.24
C THR A 411 -10.47 0.09 16.33
N GLU A 412 -9.41 -0.62 16.67
CA GLU A 412 -8.21 -0.71 15.82
C GLU A 412 -8.36 -1.78 14.72
N LEU A 413 -7.92 -1.43 13.52
CA LEU A 413 -7.68 -2.35 12.42
C LEU A 413 -6.19 -2.66 12.37
N ALA A 414 -5.82 -3.94 12.34
CA ALA A 414 -4.46 -4.39 12.14
C ALA A 414 -4.33 -5.16 10.82
N TYR A 415 -3.26 -4.87 10.08
CA TYR A 415 -2.89 -5.54 8.83
C TYR A 415 -1.40 -5.87 8.84
N SER A 416 -1.03 -6.96 8.19
CA SER A 416 0.36 -7.33 7.91
C SER A 416 0.55 -7.25 6.40
N VAL A 417 1.33 -6.28 5.93
CA VAL A 417 1.46 -5.94 4.51
C VAL A 417 2.89 -6.24 4.07
N PHE A 418 3.06 -7.08 3.05
CA PHE A 418 4.33 -7.15 2.35
C PHE A 418 4.48 -5.89 1.50
N VAL A 419 5.62 -5.22 1.58
CA VAL A 419 5.93 -4.06 0.74
C VAL A 419 7.42 -4.04 0.40
N THR A 420 7.75 -3.62 -0.83
CA THR A 420 9.13 -3.30 -1.20
C THR A 420 9.17 -2.24 -2.33
N THR A 421 10.33 -1.60 -2.48
CA THR A 421 10.58 -0.54 -3.45
C THR A 421 11.83 -0.80 -4.28
N PHE A 422 11.73 -0.57 -5.59
CA PHE A 422 12.81 -0.76 -6.54
C PHE A 422 13.31 0.61 -7.03
N LEU A 423 14.21 1.21 -6.24
CA LEU A 423 14.87 2.48 -6.61
C LEU A 423 15.78 2.28 -7.83
N GLY A 424 15.66 3.14 -8.84
CA GLY A 424 16.35 2.99 -10.13
C GLY A 424 15.63 2.09 -11.13
N PHE A 425 14.39 1.69 -10.86
CA PHE A 425 13.53 0.88 -11.74
C PHE A 425 12.22 1.60 -12.14
N GLY A 426 12.04 2.85 -11.70
CA GLY A 426 11.03 3.74 -12.29
C GLY A 426 11.34 4.06 -13.74
N MET A 427 10.34 4.54 -14.48
CA MET A 427 10.36 4.57 -15.95
C MET A 427 11.52 5.36 -16.56
N ASN A 428 11.89 6.49 -15.97
CA ASN A 428 12.96 7.35 -16.49
C ASN A 428 14.35 6.78 -16.13
N GLU A 429 14.50 6.25 -14.92
CA GLU A 429 15.73 5.59 -14.48
C GLU A 429 16.00 4.29 -15.25
N ALA A 430 14.94 3.54 -15.60
CA ALA A 430 15.03 2.41 -16.52
C ALA A 430 15.51 2.85 -17.91
N ARG A 431 14.97 3.96 -18.47
CA ARG A 431 15.42 4.52 -19.75
C ARG A 431 16.88 4.99 -19.71
N ARG A 432 17.32 5.64 -18.63
CA ARG A 432 18.73 6.03 -18.41
C ARG A 432 19.65 4.80 -18.40
N ARG A 433 19.34 3.78 -17.58
CA ARG A 433 20.11 2.53 -17.48
C ARG A 433 20.15 1.76 -18.80
N TYR A 434 19.03 1.75 -19.54
CA TYR A 434 18.95 1.21 -20.90
C TYR A 434 19.91 1.93 -21.85
N LEU A 435 19.84 3.25 -21.93
CA LEU A 435 20.67 4.05 -22.83
C LEU A 435 22.16 3.93 -22.52
N GLU A 436 22.54 3.95 -21.24
CA GLU A 436 23.90 3.65 -20.83
C GLU A 436 24.39 2.28 -21.33
N THR A 437 23.53 1.26 -21.30
CA THR A 437 23.86 -0.09 -21.77
C THR A 437 23.97 -0.15 -23.29
N LEU A 438 23.02 0.48 -24.00
CA LEU A 438 22.98 0.57 -25.45
C LEU A 438 24.21 1.32 -26.02
N ILE A 439 24.57 2.45 -25.40
CA ILE A 439 25.72 3.26 -25.79
C ILE A 439 27.03 2.52 -25.47
N LYS A 440 27.18 1.93 -24.27
CA LYS A 440 28.36 1.13 -23.93
C LYS A 440 28.54 -0.03 -24.92
N GLY A 441 27.49 -0.78 -25.23
CA GLY A 441 27.52 -1.88 -26.20
C GLY A 441 27.96 -1.46 -27.61
N ASN A 442 27.43 -0.36 -28.14
CA ASN A 442 27.82 0.13 -29.47
C ASN A 442 29.19 0.85 -29.49
N SER A 443 29.61 1.47 -28.38
CA SER A 443 30.90 2.16 -28.26
C SER A 443 32.12 1.23 -28.34
N LEU A 444 31.94 -0.05 -27.99
CA LEU A 444 32.96 -1.10 -28.15
C LEU A 444 33.13 -1.57 -29.60
N ASP A 445 32.32 -1.06 -30.53
CA ASP A 445 32.22 -1.48 -31.93
C ASP A 445 32.64 -0.37 -32.92
N GLU A 446 33.67 0.41 -32.56
CA GLU A 446 34.17 1.59 -33.29
C GLU A 446 34.44 1.36 -34.80
N ARG A 447 34.55 0.10 -35.25
CA ARG A 447 34.82 -0.26 -36.65
C ARG A 447 33.58 -0.27 -37.55
N ARG A 448 32.35 -0.14 -37.02
CA ARG A 448 31.12 -0.35 -37.81
C ARG A 448 30.30 0.88 -38.19
N TYR A 449 30.49 2.04 -37.56
CA TYR A 449 29.55 3.18 -37.69
C TYR A 449 30.12 4.47 -38.30
N SER A 450 31.02 4.33 -39.28
CA SER A 450 31.33 5.41 -40.24
C SER A 450 30.50 5.25 -41.53
N LEU A 451 29.35 5.94 -41.61
CA LEU A 451 28.57 6.01 -42.84
C LEU A 451 29.40 6.69 -43.96
N PRO A 452 29.47 6.11 -45.19
CA PRO A 452 30.12 6.76 -46.31
C PRO A 452 29.44 8.10 -46.67
N TYR A 453 30.21 9.19 -46.60
CA TYR A 453 29.74 10.55 -46.90
C TYR A 453 29.52 10.74 -48.42
N SER A 454 28.37 10.25 -48.91
CA SER A 454 28.11 10.13 -50.35
C SER A 454 26.70 10.58 -50.78
N ARG A 455 26.09 11.58 -50.11
CA ARG A 455 24.85 12.25 -50.59
C ARG A 455 24.49 13.62 -49.98
N ALA A 456 25.40 14.30 -49.28
CA ALA A 456 25.13 15.65 -48.79
C ALA A 456 25.20 16.69 -49.93
N PRO A 457 24.29 17.69 -50.00
CA PRO A 457 24.40 18.80 -50.93
C PRO A 457 25.66 19.66 -50.67
N GLN A 458 26.32 20.09 -51.74
CA GLN A 458 27.49 20.97 -51.64
C GLN A 458 27.06 22.37 -51.20
N GLY A 459 27.46 22.79 -49.99
CA GLY A 459 27.20 24.14 -49.47
C GLY A 459 27.30 24.30 -47.95
N ALA A 460 27.08 23.23 -47.18
CA ALA A 460 27.10 23.27 -45.71
C ALA A 460 28.42 22.73 -45.13
N LEU A 461 29.52 23.48 -45.28
CA LEU A 461 30.79 23.20 -44.63
C LEU A 461 31.21 24.38 -43.75
N SER A 462 30.98 24.24 -42.44
CA SER A 462 31.68 24.98 -41.40
C SER A 462 32.67 24.01 -40.75
N ASP A 463 33.93 24.43 -40.58
CA ASP A 463 34.98 23.56 -40.04
C ASP A 463 34.66 23.05 -38.62
N GLY A 464 35.02 21.78 -38.36
CA GLY A 464 35.08 21.20 -37.02
C GLY A 464 33.86 20.38 -36.56
N ALA A 465 32.71 20.45 -37.23
CA ALA A 465 31.54 19.65 -36.86
C ALA A 465 31.74 18.16 -37.22
N THR A 466 31.97 17.29 -36.22
CA THR A 466 32.01 15.84 -36.44
C THR A 466 30.59 15.29 -36.62
N SER A 467 30.39 14.49 -37.66
CA SER A 467 29.10 13.83 -37.92
C SER A 467 28.66 12.98 -36.71
N PRO A 468 27.38 13.01 -36.32
CA PRO A 468 26.92 12.26 -35.16
C PRO A 468 26.98 10.75 -35.40
N VAL A 469 27.31 10.00 -34.35
CA VAL A 469 27.28 8.54 -34.38
C VAL A 469 25.83 8.09 -34.26
N ILE A 470 25.31 7.42 -35.30
CA ILE A 470 23.94 6.91 -35.31
C ILE A 470 23.90 5.55 -34.63
N ILE A 471 23.15 5.44 -33.54
CA ILE A 471 22.96 4.20 -32.77
C ILE A 471 21.54 3.68 -33.00
N PRO A 472 21.35 2.42 -33.45
CA PRO A 472 20.01 1.84 -33.59
C PRO A 472 19.39 1.54 -32.22
N ASP A 473 18.17 2.03 -31.98
CA ASP A 473 17.39 1.83 -30.75
C ASP A 473 16.10 1.05 -31.10
N PRO A 474 15.96 -0.23 -30.73
CA PRO A 474 14.73 -1.00 -30.95
C PRO A 474 13.54 -0.53 -30.09
N CYS A 475 13.80 0.26 -29.05
CA CYS A 475 12.79 0.80 -28.13
C CYS A 475 12.26 2.18 -28.53
N LEU A 476 12.57 2.67 -29.74
CA LEU A 476 11.97 3.86 -30.34
C LEU A 476 11.18 3.47 -31.62
N PRO A 477 10.07 4.19 -31.93
CA PRO A 477 9.31 3.99 -33.17
C PRO A 477 10.15 4.05 -34.44
N LEU A 478 9.74 3.31 -35.47
CA LEU A 478 10.50 3.17 -36.71
C LEU A 478 10.88 4.54 -37.33
N ASN A 479 12.17 4.71 -37.63
CA ASN A 479 12.77 5.92 -38.18
C ASN A 479 12.74 7.20 -37.29
N LEU A 480 12.22 7.17 -36.06
CA LEU A 480 12.40 8.31 -35.13
C LEU A 480 13.91 8.60 -34.95
N LEU A 481 14.31 9.86 -35.11
CA LEU A 481 15.64 10.34 -34.77
C LEU A 481 15.57 11.15 -33.47
N LEU A 482 16.28 10.70 -32.43
CA LEU A 482 16.25 11.31 -31.09
C LEU A 482 17.67 11.68 -30.63
N ASN A 483 17.88 12.98 -30.39
CA ASN A 483 19.13 13.54 -29.89
C ASN A 483 19.13 13.57 -28.35
N ASP A 484 19.18 12.40 -27.71
CA ASP A 484 19.19 12.26 -26.25
C ASP A 484 20.63 12.26 -25.70
N THR A 485 21.21 13.45 -25.55
CA THR A 485 22.53 13.64 -24.95
C THR A 485 22.51 13.69 -23.41
N SER A 486 21.33 13.57 -22.79
CA SER A 486 21.07 13.85 -21.36
C SER A 486 21.82 12.94 -20.39
N HIS A 487 22.31 11.79 -20.88
CA HIS A 487 22.86 10.70 -20.09
C HIS A 487 24.24 10.23 -20.61
N VAL A 488 24.91 11.08 -21.40
CA VAL A 488 26.18 10.77 -22.07
C VAL A 488 27.29 11.69 -21.52
N PRO A 489 28.50 11.19 -21.20
CA PRO A 489 29.60 12.04 -20.76
C PRO A 489 29.93 13.14 -21.79
N HIS A 490 30.19 14.36 -21.31
CA HIS A 490 30.38 15.55 -22.15
C HIS A 490 31.53 15.45 -23.17
N ASP A 491 32.52 14.58 -22.94
CA ASP A 491 33.67 14.37 -23.83
C ASP A 491 33.41 13.42 -25.02
N THR A 492 32.16 13.02 -25.24
CA THR A 492 31.77 12.10 -26.33
C THR A 492 31.38 12.83 -27.62
N LYS A 493 31.53 12.14 -28.77
CA LYS A 493 30.99 12.61 -30.06
C LYS A 493 29.46 12.73 -29.95
N PRO A 494 28.82 13.68 -30.64
CA PRO A 494 27.36 13.78 -30.66
C PRO A 494 26.74 12.44 -31.09
N LEU A 495 25.77 11.95 -30.30
CA LEU A 495 25.09 10.68 -30.54
C LEU A 495 23.67 10.95 -31.04
N LEU A 496 23.22 10.17 -32.02
CA LEU A 496 21.85 10.24 -32.53
C LEU A 496 21.22 8.86 -32.48
N LEU A 497 20.18 8.70 -31.67
CA LEU A 497 19.43 7.45 -31.61
C LEU A 497 18.52 7.37 -32.84
N LYS A 498 18.52 6.22 -33.53
CA LYS A 498 17.56 5.94 -34.61
C LYS A 498 16.67 4.76 -34.23
N GLY A 499 15.37 5.01 -34.14
CA GLY A 499 14.36 3.99 -33.89
C GLY A 499 14.27 2.96 -35.01
N THR A 500 14.25 1.67 -34.64
CA THR A 500 14.07 0.55 -35.59
C THR A 500 12.69 -0.09 -35.50
N GLY A 501 11.88 0.25 -34.50
CA GLY A 501 10.53 -0.31 -34.31
C GLY A 501 10.47 -1.78 -33.90
N ALA A 502 11.62 -2.44 -33.68
CA ALA A 502 11.73 -3.86 -33.40
C ALA A 502 11.33 -4.20 -31.94
N PHE A 503 10.03 -4.21 -31.67
CA PHE A 503 9.48 -4.30 -30.31
C PHE A 503 9.89 -5.57 -29.54
N SER A 504 9.96 -6.73 -30.20
CA SER A 504 10.48 -7.97 -29.60
C SER A 504 11.92 -7.83 -29.11
N THR A 505 12.80 -7.24 -29.94
CA THR A 505 14.19 -6.93 -29.56
C THR A 505 14.27 -5.86 -28.46
N CYS A 506 13.30 -4.95 -28.37
CA CYS A 506 13.21 -4.01 -27.25
C CYS A 506 12.89 -4.72 -25.92
N LEU A 507 11.93 -5.66 -25.92
CA LEU A 507 11.62 -6.49 -24.76
C LEU A 507 12.86 -7.25 -24.28
N GLU A 508 13.53 -7.97 -25.18
CA GLU A 508 14.77 -8.73 -24.89
C GLU A 508 15.87 -7.84 -24.32
N ALA A 509 16.14 -6.68 -24.93
CA ALA A 509 17.20 -5.76 -24.53
C ALA A 509 16.97 -5.12 -23.14
N GLN A 510 15.74 -5.16 -22.61
CA GLN A 510 15.41 -4.66 -21.28
C GLN A 510 15.43 -5.73 -20.18
N ILE A 511 15.34 -7.03 -20.49
CA ILE A 511 15.36 -8.11 -19.48
C ILE A 511 16.56 -8.02 -18.53
N PRO A 512 17.80 -7.71 -18.97
CA PRO A 512 18.95 -7.56 -18.06
C PRO A 512 18.78 -6.46 -17.00
N LEU A 513 17.98 -5.42 -17.28
CA LEU A 513 17.74 -4.30 -16.36
C LEU A 513 16.96 -4.72 -15.10
N LEU A 514 16.26 -5.86 -15.15
CA LEU A 514 15.58 -6.45 -13.98
C LEU A 514 16.55 -7.04 -12.94
N ASN A 515 17.84 -7.19 -13.25
CA ASN A 515 18.84 -7.78 -12.35
C ASN A 515 18.45 -9.19 -11.81
N LYS A 516 17.70 -10.00 -12.59
CA LYS A 516 17.23 -11.36 -12.22
C LYS A 516 18.34 -12.38 -11.90
N SER A 517 19.60 -12.03 -12.16
CA SER A 517 20.79 -12.83 -11.86
C SER A 517 21.39 -12.59 -10.47
N LEU A 518 20.85 -11.65 -9.68
CA LEU A 518 21.26 -11.46 -8.29
C LEU A 518 20.83 -12.65 -7.42
N PRO A 519 21.61 -13.04 -6.39
CA PRO A 519 21.22 -14.13 -5.49
C PRO A 519 19.88 -13.88 -4.82
N CYS A 520 19.07 -14.94 -4.74
CA CYS A 520 17.80 -14.99 -4.02
C CYS A 520 18.03 -15.71 -2.67
N PRO A 521 18.03 -15.01 -1.52
CA PRO A 521 18.41 -15.63 -0.23
C PRO A 521 17.38 -16.63 0.32
N ASP A 522 16.10 -16.38 0.07
CA ASP A 522 14.98 -17.29 0.35
C ASP A 522 13.98 -17.21 -0.82
N ILE A 523 13.26 -18.30 -1.11
CA ILE A 523 12.47 -18.50 -2.33
C ILE A 523 10.96 -18.44 -1.99
N PRO A 524 10.12 -17.72 -2.77
CA PRO A 524 10.43 -17.08 -4.05
C PRO A 524 10.95 -15.64 -3.92
N CYS A 525 11.66 -15.18 -4.97
CA CYS A 525 12.05 -13.78 -5.14
C CYS A 525 11.36 -13.16 -6.36
N LEU A 526 11.16 -11.85 -6.27
CA LEU A 526 10.94 -10.95 -7.39
C LEU A 526 12.26 -10.66 -8.10
N PHE A 527 12.23 -9.75 -9.06
CA PHE A 527 13.43 -9.17 -9.66
C PHE A 527 14.35 -8.48 -8.63
N ASN A 528 15.57 -8.17 -9.05
CA ASN A 528 16.64 -7.59 -8.21
C ASN A 528 16.98 -8.40 -6.93
N GLY A 529 16.64 -9.69 -6.85
CA GLY A 529 16.98 -10.58 -5.74
C GLY A 529 16.15 -10.39 -4.47
N VAL A 530 15.02 -9.68 -4.56
CA VAL A 530 14.17 -9.36 -3.38
C VAL A 530 13.21 -10.50 -3.10
N HIS A 531 13.29 -11.11 -1.91
CA HIS A 531 12.33 -12.11 -1.45
C HIS A 531 10.91 -11.54 -1.38
N ALA A 532 9.89 -12.34 -1.72
CA ALA A 532 8.49 -11.92 -1.55
C ALA A 532 7.52 -13.11 -1.39
N PRO A 533 6.53 -13.03 -0.49
CA PRO A 533 5.44 -14.00 -0.35
C PRO A 533 4.37 -13.84 -1.45
N ILE A 534 4.77 -14.01 -2.72
CA ILE A 534 3.93 -13.79 -3.90
C ILE A 534 3.23 -15.07 -4.40
N SER A 535 2.07 -14.94 -5.03
CA SER A 535 1.35 -16.06 -5.68
C SER A 535 0.33 -15.57 -6.72
N ASP A 536 -0.02 -16.44 -7.67
CA ASP A 536 -1.01 -16.23 -8.73
C ASP A 536 -2.46 -15.96 -8.25
N ALA A 537 -2.70 -15.99 -6.94
CA ALA A 537 -4.00 -15.67 -6.32
C ALA A 537 -4.14 -14.18 -5.92
N LEU A 538 -3.12 -13.35 -6.20
CA LEU A 538 -3.12 -11.92 -5.89
C LEU A 538 -3.59 -11.10 -7.10
N HIS A 539 -4.57 -10.22 -6.88
CA HIS A 539 -5.04 -9.25 -7.86
C HIS A 539 -4.46 -7.86 -7.55
N PHE A 540 -3.77 -7.26 -8.52
CA PHE A 540 -3.05 -5.99 -8.39
C PHE A 540 -3.71 -4.84 -9.13
N LEU A 541 -3.65 -3.65 -8.56
CA LEU A 541 -4.09 -2.40 -9.16
C LEU A 541 -2.86 -1.51 -9.44
N GLY A 542 -2.60 -1.23 -10.71
CA GLY A 542 -1.44 -0.48 -11.19
C GLY A 542 -1.75 0.99 -11.49
N VAL A 543 -0.99 1.89 -10.90
CA VAL A 543 -1.14 3.35 -11.07
C VAL A 543 0.03 4.00 -11.83
N SER A 544 0.00 5.32 -11.99
CA SER A 544 1.06 6.09 -12.64
C SER A 544 1.37 5.58 -14.06
N GLU A 545 2.61 5.26 -14.41
CA GLU A 545 2.97 4.85 -15.77
C GLU A 545 2.28 3.54 -16.21
N TYR A 546 1.82 2.68 -15.29
CA TYR A 546 0.98 1.52 -15.62
C TYR A 546 -0.32 1.92 -16.32
N TRP A 547 -0.93 3.04 -15.92
CA TRP A 547 -2.10 3.61 -16.61
C TRP A 547 -1.68 4.53 -17.77
N TYR A 548 -0.69 5.40 -17.58
CA TYR A 548 -0.33 6.37 -18.63
C TYR A 548 0.14 5.69 -19.92
N THR A 549 0.83 4.55 -19.80
CA THR A 549 1.30 3.78 -20.96
C THR A 549 0.20 2.92 -21.58
N SER A 550 -0.74 2.37 -20.80
CA SER A 550 -1.85 1.56 -21.32
C SER A 550 -2.97 2.39 -21.93
N SER A 551 -3.36 3.48 -21.26
CA SER A 551 -4.59 4.21 -21.55
C SER A 551 -4.40 5.41 -22.46
N GLN A 552 -3.36 6.24 -22.26
CA GLN A 552 -3.25 7.53 -22.97
C GLN A 552 -2.99 7.37 -24.48
N VAL A 553 -2.23 6.35 -24.89
CA VAL A 553 -1.87 6.10 -26.30
C VAL A 553 -2.71 4.99 -26.95
N TYR A 554 -3.12 3.96 -26.19
CA TYR A 554 -3.81 2.79 -26.75
C TYR A 554 -5.27 2.62 -26.30
N GLY A 555 -5.73 3.36 -25.29
CA GLY A 555 -7.07 3.15 -24.69
C GLY A 555 -7.22 1.85 -23.90
N LEU A 556 -6.14 1.11 -23.63
CA LEU A 556 -6.13 -0.20 -22.97
C LEU A 556 -6.05 -0.09 -21.43
N GLY A 557 -6.73 0.91 -20.86
CA GLY A 557 -6.88 1.08 -19.41
C GLY A 557 -7.85 0.06 -18.81
N GLY A 558 -7.73 -0.20 -17.50
CA GLY A 558 -8.54 -1.20 -16.80
C GLY A 558 -7.91 -2.59 -16.83
N ALA A 559 -8.75 -3.63 -16.93
CA ALA A 559 -8.32 -5.03 -16.88
C ALA A 559 -7.33 -5.37 -18.00
N TYR A 560 -6.13 -5.80 -17.63
CA TYR A 560 -5.02 -5.96 -18.56
C TYR A 560 -5.05 -7.31 -19.27
N ASN A 561 -4.78 -7.28 -20.58
CA ASN A 561 -4.58 -8.46 -21.43
C ASN A 561 -3.24 -8.32 -22.17
N HIS A 562 -2.32 -9.27 -21.95
CA HIS A 562 -0.95 -9.21 -22.47
C HIS A 562 -0.91 -9.40 -24.00
N SER A 563 -1.68 -10.33 -24.56
CA SER A 563 -1.75 -10.55 -26.01
C SER A 563 -2.24 -9.33 -26.79
N ILE A 564 -3.24 -8.60 -26.27
CA ILE A 564 -3.73 -7.36 -26.88
C ILE A 564 -2.68 -6.26 -26.73
N PHE A 565 -2.15 -6.05 -25.51
CA PHE A 565 -1.16 -5.00 -25.25
C PHE A 565 0.14 -5.19 -26.04
N TYR A 566 0.63 -6.44 -26.19
CA TYR A 566 1.75 -6.78 -27.06
C TYR A 566 1.49 -6.35 -28.51
N ARG A 567 0.38 -6.83 -29.11
CA ARG A 567 0.07 -6.62 -30.53
C ARG A 567 -0.17 -5.15 -30.87
N THR A 568 -0.88 -4.42 -30.01
CA THR A 568 -1.08 -2.97 -30.18
C THR A 568 0.24 -2.20 -30.07
N THR A 569 1.12 -2.61 -29.15
CA THR A 569 2.45 -1.98 -29.04
C THR A 569 3.33 -2.28 -30.25
N GLU A 570 3.40 -3.54 -30.69
CA GLU A 570 4.18 -3.95 -31.88
C GLU A 570 3.68 -3.23 -33.15
N THR A 571 2.36 -3.08 -33.30
CA THR A 571 1.73 -2.32 -34.38
C THR A 571 2.04 -0.82 -34.32
N PHE A 572 2.15 -0.24 -33.12
CA PHE A 572 2.54 1.16 -32.95
C PHE A 572 4.03 1.37 -33.24
N CYS A 573 4.91 0.51 -32.73
CA CYS A 573 6.36 0.67 -32.85
C CYS A 573 6.88 0.45 -34.27
N SER A 574 6.23 -0.40 -35.05
CA SER A 574 6.55 -0.66 -36.46
C SER A 574 6.08 0.44 -37.42
N GLN A 575 5.28 1.42 -36.97
CA GLN A 575 4.90 2.57 -37.79
C GLN A 575 6.04 3.58 -37.91
N PRO A 576 6.28 4.15 -39.12
CA PRO A 576 7.16 5.29 -39.30
C PRO A 576 6.77 6.46 -38.39
N TRP A 577 7.76 7.11 -37.79
CA TRP A 577 7.52 8.25 -36.89
C TRP A 577 6.72 9.40 -37.54
N GLU A 578 6.93 9.67 -38.84
CA GLU A 578 6.18 10.65 -39.62
C GLU A 578 4.67 10.31 -39.73
N ASP A 579 4.31 9.03 -39.66
CA ASP A 579 2.92 8.58 -39.64
C ASP A 579 2.30 8.78 -38.25
N ILE A 580 3.06 8.54 -37.18
CA ILE A 580 2.64 8.76 -35.79
C ILE A 580 2.44 10.27 -35.51
N GLU A 581 3.34 11.13 -36.00
CA GLU A 581 3.18 12.59 -35.92
C GLU A 581 1.94 13.08 -36.69
N ARG A 582 1.68 12.53 -37.88
CA ARG A 582 0.47 12.84 -38.64
C ARG A 582 -0.79 12.38 -37.91
N MET A 583 -0.81 11.15 -37.38
CA MET A 583 -1.93 10.64 -36.57
C MET A 583 -2.16 11.47 -35.30
N HIS A 584 -1.11 12.01 -34.68
CA HIS A 584 -1.24 12.96 -33.56
C HIS A 584 -1.90 14.26 -34.00
N ALA A 585 -1.46 14.86 -35.10
CA ALA A 585 -2.06 16.06 -35.68
C ALA A 585 -3.52 15.86 -36.16
N GLU A 586 -3.87 14.64 -36.58
CA GLU A 586 -5.24 14.22 -36.93
C GLU A 586 -6.11 13.87 -35.70
N GLY A 587 -5.55 13.91 -34.49
CA GLY A 587 -6.29 13.73 -33.23
C GLY A 587 -6.45 12.28 -32.76
N ALA A 588 -5.70 11.32 -33.30
CA ALA A 588 -5.80 9.90 -32.96
C ALA A 588 -5.43 9.57 -31.50
N PHE A 589 -4.68 10.45 -30.82
CA PHE A 589 -4.25 10.28 -29.43
C PHE A 589 -4.83 11.40 -28.53
N PRO A 590 -6.15 11.41 -28.27
CA PRO A 590 -6.85 12.57 -27.66
C PRO A 590 -6.46 12.87 -26.21
N GLN A 591 -5.74 11.97 -25.52
CA GLN A 591 -5.20 12.20 -24.17
C GLN A 591 -3.75 12.71 -24.17
N VAL A 592 -3.12 12.90 -25.34
CA VAL A 592 -1.70 13.21 -25.48
C VAL A 592 -1.53 14.61 -26.07
N SER A 593 -1.09 15.57 -25.24
CA SER A 593 -0.85 16.95 -25.67
C SER A 593 0.52 17.19 -26.31
N ASP A 594 1.49 16.30 -26.08
CA ASP A 594 2.88 16.46 -26.49
C ASP A 594 3.52 15.15 -27.00
N LEU A 595 4.43 15.28 -27.96
CA LEU A 595 5.05 14.17 -28.68
C LEU A 595 6.02 13.35 -27.81
N ASP A 596 6.59 13.87 -26.71
CA ASP A 596 7.53 13.09 -25.89
C ASP A 596 6.88 11.86 -25.24
N ARG A 597 5.57 11.89 -24.98
CA ARG A 597 4.80 10.70 -24.55
C ARG A 597 4.78 9.63 -25.65
N LEU A 598 4.65 10.01 -26.92
CA LEU A 598 4.65 9.08 -28.05
C LEU A 598 6.05 8.57 -28.39
N ARG A 599 7.07 9.45 -28.36
CA ARG A 599 8.48 9.12 -28.69
C ARG A 599 9.01 7.95 -27.87
N LEU A 600 8.73 7.93 -26.57
CA LEU A 600 9.21 6.89 -25.66
C LEU A 600 8.24 5.73 -25.45
N GLN A 601 7.03 5.76 -26.03
CA GLN A 601 5.97 4.78 -25.75
C GLN A 601 6.43 3.33 -25.94
N CYS A 602 7.21 3.03 -26.99
CA CYS A 602 7.76 1.70 -27.26
C CYS A 602 8.64 1.17 -26.11
N PHE A 603 9.56 2.01 -25.61
CA PHE A 603 10.36 1.70 -24.43
C PHE A 603 9.48 1.43 -23.21
N LYS A 604 8.49 2.30 -22.97
CA LYS A 604 7.62 2.27 -21.79
C LYS A 604 6.74 1.02 -21.73
N SER A 605 6.13 0.65 -22.87
CA SER A 605 5.32 -0.56 -22.98
C SER A 605 6.15 -1.82 -22.71
N ALA A 606 7.35 -1.93 -23.30
CA ALA A 606 8.26 -3.04 -23.03
C ALA A 606 8.65 -3.11 -21.54
N TRP A 607 8.87 -1.97 -20.89
CA TRP A 607 9.29 -1.95 -19.49
C TRP A 607 8.18 -2.44 -18.55
N ILE A 608 6.93 -2.02 -18.78
CA ILE A 608 5.78 -2.50 -18.02
C ILE A 608 5.56 -4.00 -18.22
N MET A 609 5.65 -4.51 -19.45
CA MET A 609 5.51 -5.95 -19.71
C MET A 609 6.61 -6.77 -19.03
N ASN A 610 7.86 -6.31 -19.09
CA ASN A 610 8.98 -6.96 -18.43
C ASN A 610 8.85 -6.90 -16.90
N VAL A 611 8.48 -5.77 -16.30
CA VAL A 611 8.27 -5.67 -14.86
C VAL A 611 7.11 -6.56 -14.40
N LEU A 612 5.96 -6.56 -15.09
CA LEU A 612 4.82 -7.41 -14.70
C LEU A 612 5.14 -8.90 -14.82
N HIS A 613 5.56 -9.36 -16.00
CA HIS A 613 5.65 -10.80 -16.29
C HIS A 613 7.01 -11.39 -15.92
N GLU A 614 8.10 -10.73 -16.32
CA GLU A 614 9.45 -11.23 -16.04
C GLU A 614 9.94 -10.81 -14.67
N GLY A 615 9.48 -9.68 -14.13
CA GLY A 615 9.93 -9.15 -12.84
C GLY A 615 9.11 -9.64 -11.66
N LEU A 616 7.79 -9.48 -11.73
CA LEU A 616 6.84 -9.79 -10.66
C LEU A 616 6.14 -11.15 -10.84
N GLY A 617 6.33 -11.82 -11.97
CA GLY A 617 5.73 -13.13 -12.24
C GLY A 617 4.22 -13.11 -12.45
N VAL A 618 3.61 -11.94 -12.72
CA VAL A 618 2.17 -11.83 -13.01
C VAL A 618 1.84 -12.72 -14.21
N PRO A 619 0.87 -13.65 -14.12
CA PRO A 619 0.54 -14.53 -15.24
C PRO A 619 0.16 -13.76 -16.51
N ARG A 620 0.62 -14.26 -17.65
CA ARG A 620 0.13 -13.83 -18.98
C ARG A 620 -1.27 -14.40 -19.21
N ASP A 621 -2.03 -13.84 -20.15
CA ASP A 621 -3.34 -14.37 -20.53
C ASP A 621 -3.23 -15.81 -21.04
N ARG A 622 -4.20 -16.66 -20.69
CA ARG A 622 -4.22 -18.08 -21.08
C ARG A 622 -4.53 -18.21 -22.57
N VAL A 623 -3.50 -18.19 -23.40
CA VAL A 623 -3.59 -18.53 -24.83
C VAL A 623 -4.03 -20.00 -24.96
N ARG A 624 -5.32 -20.22 -25.24
CA ARG A 624 -5.80 -21.52 -25.73
C ARG A 624 -5.17 -21.78 -27.10
N VAL A 625 -4.29 -22.77 -27.20
CA VAL A 625 -3.75 -23.23 -28.48
C VAL A 625 -4.85 -24.06 -29.17
N PRO A 626 -5.23 -23.76 -30.43
CA PRO A 626 -6.15 -24.61 -31.18
C PRO A 626 -5.44 -25.93 -31.55
N GLY A 627 -5.65 -26.97 -30.75
CA GLY A 627 -5.03 -28.29 -30.93
C GLY A 627 -4.81 -29.09 -29.66
N ASP A 628 -4.86 -28.47 -28.48
CA ASP A 628 -4.82 -29.18 -27.19
C ASP A 628 -6.21 -29.79 -26.89
N GLU A 629 -6.45 -31.00 -27.39
CA GLU A 629 -7.62 -31.82 -27.05
C GLU A 629 -7.36 -32.57 -25.73
N ASP A 630 -8.02 -32.15 -24.64
CA ASP A 630 -8.12 -32.97 -23.42
C ASP A 630 -8.88 -34.28 -23.73
N GLU A 631 -8.37 -35.44 -23.27
CA GLU A 631 -8.86 -36.78 -23.64
C GLU A 631 -10.36 -37.06 -23.35
N ASP A 632 -11.00 -36.25 -22.50
CA ASP A 632 -12.41 -36.40 -22.10
C ASP A 632 -13.45 -35.82 -23.09
N GLY A 633 -13.01 -35.19 -24.19
CA GLY A 633 -13.86 -34.89 -25.36
C GLY A 633 -15.06 -33.95 -25.13
N LYS A 634 -15.12 -33.27 -23.98
CA LYS A 634 -16.19 -32.32 -23.64
C LYS A 634 -15.72 -30.90 -23.87
N GLY A 635 -16.16 -30.30 -24.97
CA GLY A 635 -16.13 -28.85 -25.13
C GLY A 635 -16.93 -28.20 -24.00
N VAL A 636 -16.23 -27.64 -23.01
CA VAL A 636 -16.85 -26.82 -21.97
C VAL A 636 -16.97 -25.41 -22.53
N ASP A 637 -18.20 -25.00 -22.83
CA ASP A 637 -18.55 -23.62 -23.17
C ASP A 637 -18.36 -22.71 -21.96
N VAL A 638 -17.08 -22.39 -21.68
CA VAL A 638 -16.70 -21.39 -20.68
C VAL A 638 -16.79 -20.01 -21.35
N GLU A 639 -18.01 -19.49 -21.44
CA GLU A 639 -18.23 -18.04 -21.32
C GLU A 639 -17.74 -17.62 -19.93
N GLY A 640 -16.47 -17.25 -19.87
CA GLY A 640 -15.79 -16.90 -18.64
C GLY A 640 -14.51 -16.17 -18.97
N GLU A 641 -14.57 -14.84 -18.92
CA GLU A 641 -13.39 -13.99 -18.95
C GLU A 641 -12.45 -14.47 -17.85
N GLY A 642 -11.24 -14.90 -18.24
CA GLY A 642 -10.20 -15.25 -17.28
C GLY A 642 -9.80 -13.99 -16.52
N ALA A 643 -10.37 -13.79 -15.33
CA ALA A 643 -10.25 -12.56 -14.55
C ALA A 643 -8.78 -12.17 -14.41
N SER A 644 -8.42 -10.98 -14.92
CA SER A 644 -7.02 -10.57 -14.93
C SER A 644 -6.50 -10.36 -13.51
N ASN A 645 -5.28 -10.83 -13.25
CA ASN A 645 -4.58 -10.56 -12.00
C ASN A 645 -4.07 -9.11 -11.92
N PHE A 646 -4.31 -8.29 -12.95
CA PHE A 646 -3.86 -6.91 -13.02
C PHE A 646 -4.91 -5.99 -13.68
N GLU A 647 -5.26 -4.89 -13.01
CA GLU A 647 -5.97 -3.75 -13.61
C GLU A 647 -5.07 -2.52 -13.58
N SER A 648 -4.97 -1.76 -14.68
CA SER A 648 -4.39 -0.42 -14.68
C SER A 648 -5.46 0.63 -14.38
N VAL A 649 -5.21 1.57 -13.46
CA VAL A 649 -6.20 2.55 -12.97
C VAL A 649 -5.61 3.95 -12.73
N ASP A 650 -6.30 4.99 -13.20
CA ASP A 650 -6.07 6.39 -12.80
C ASP A 650 -7.02 6.81 -11.67
N GLN A 651 -8.26 6.32 -11.69
CA GLN A 651 -9.34 6.75 -10.78
C GLN A 651 -10.18 5.56 -10.34
N ILE A 652 -10.71 5.60 -9.11
CA ILE A 652 -11.65 4.64 -8.57
C ILE A 652 -12.87 5.42 -8.06
N GLY A 653 -14.05 5.13 -8.62
CA GLY A 653 -15.23 5.97 -8.43
C GLY A 653 -15.00 7.37 -9.04
N ASN A 654 -15.09 8.41 -8.23
CA ASN A 654 -14.77 9.79 -8.63
C ASN A 654 -13.38 10.27 -8.15
N PHE A 655 -12.57 9.40 -7.51
CA PHE A 655 -11.32 9.79 -6.86
C PHE A 655 -10.09 9.32 -7.65
N GLY A 656 -9.16 10.23 -7.97
CA GLY A 656 -7.88 9.89 -8.56
C GLY A 656 -6.99 9.12 -7.58
N VAL A 657 -6.40 8.02 -8.02
CA VAL A 657 -5.61 7.12 -7.17
C VAL A 657 -4.23 7.73 -6.96
N SER A 658 -3.99 8.26 -5.75
CA SER A 658 -2.71 8.83 -5.35
C SER A 658 -2.44 8.47 -3.89
N TRP A 659 -1.23 7.98 -3.59
CA TRP A 659 -0.84 7.46 -2.28
C TRP A 659 -1.06 8.46 -1.14
N THR A 660 -1.00 9.76 -1.45
CA THR A 660 -1.31 10.89 -0.56
C THR A 660 -2.68 10.80 0.12
N LEU A 661 -3.70 10.18 -0.51
CA LEU A 661 -4.99 9.90 0.14
C LEU A 661 -4.83 8.92 1.31
N GLY A 662 -3.99 7.89 1.17
CA GLY A 662 -3.64 6.97 2.24
C GLY A 662 -2.86 7.64 3.37
N ALA A 663 -2.01 8.63 3.06
CA ALA A 663 -1.32 9.44 4.05
C ALA A 663 -2.30 10.30 4.88
N VAL A 664 -3.25 10.97 4.22
CA VAL A 664 -4.33 11.72 4.91
C VAL A 664 -5.21 10.76 5.73
N LEU A 665 -5.58 9.60 5.18
CA LEU A 665 -6.42 8.64 5.89
C LEU A 665 -5.75 8.12 7.17
N LEU A 666 -4.43 7.87 7.15
CA LEU A 666 -3.66 7.51 8.34
C LEU A 666 -3.53 8.66 9.35
N HIS A 667 -3.30 9.89 8.89
CA HIS A 667 -3.33 11.07 9.75
C HIS A 667 -4.68 11.17 10.49
N VAL A 668 -5.80 11.08 9.76
CA VAL A 668 -7.14 11.15 10.36
C VAL A 668 -7.39 9.96 11.30
N ALA A 669 -6.99 8.73 10.92
CA ALA A 669 -7.12 7.56 11.79
C ALA A 669 -6.37 7.70 13.13
N ALA A 670 -5.19 8.34 13.13
CA ALA A 670 -4.43 8.61 14.34
C ALA A 670 -5.18 9.55 15.31
N THR A 671 -5.88 10.57 14.78
CA THR A 671 -6.65 11.54 15.59
C THR A 671 -7.90 10.97 16.26
N VAL A 672 -8.38 9.77 15.90
CA VAL A 672 -9.52 9.14 16.57
C VAL A 672 -9.07 8.49 17.88
N PRO A 673 -9.63 8.80 19.07
CA PRO A 673 -9.27 8.11 20.31
C PRO A 673 -9.71 6.64 20.32
N ARG A 674 -8.85 5.77 20.87
CA ARG A 674 -9.10 4.32 21.06
C ARG A 674 -10.43 4.00 21.75
N SER A 675 -10.99 2.84 21.46
CA SER A 675 -12.21 2.34 22.08
C SER A 675 -11.98 2.02 23.57
N PRO A 676 -12.83 2.52 24.49
CA PRO A 676 -12.74 2.14 25.90
C PRO A 676 -12.93 0.63 26.16
N GLN A 677 -13.57 -0.11 25.26
CA GLN A 677 -13.86 -1.53 25.49
C GLN A 677 -12.59 -2.41 25.46
N ASP A 678 -11.58 -2.03 24.68
CA ASP A 678 -10.31 -2.76 24.61
C ASP A 678 -9.52 -2.62 25.93
N THR A 679 -9.60 -1.46 26.60
CA THR A 679 -9.01 -1.27 27.94
C THR A 679 -9.69 -2.10 29.03
N LEU A 680 -10.91 -2.61 28.79
CA LEU A 680 -11.69 -3.36 29.78
C LEU A 680 -11.38 -4.88 29.80
N GLY A 681 -10.47 -5.34 28.92
CA GLY A 681 -10.02 -6.74 28.89
C GLY A 681 -9.36 -7.17 30.21
N THR A 682 -8.52 -6.33 30.79
CA THR A 682 -7.78 -6.59 32.04
C THR A 682 -8.70 -6.66 33.27
N GLY A 683 -9.73 -5.81 33.33
CA GLY A 683 -10.65 -5.74 34.47
C GLY A 683 -11.48 -7.01 34.68
N LYS A 684 -11.83 -7.73 33.61
CA LYS A 684 -12.65 -8.96 33.69
C LYS A 684 -11.88 -10.14 34.31
N PHE A 685 -10.57 -10.23 34.11
CA PHE A 685 -9.72 -11.25 34.75
C PHE A 685 -9.77 -11.17 36.28
N GLY A 686 -9.69 -9.96 36.84
CA GLY A 686 -9.73 -9.74 38.29
C GLY A 686 -11.04 -10.22 38.92
N MET A 687 -12.18 -9.87 38.33
CA MET A 687 -13.50 -10.23 38.90
C MET A 687 -13.80 -11.73 38.76
N GLY A 688 -13.34 -12.39 37.69
CA GLY A 688 -13.42 -13.85 37.54
C GLY A 688 -12.62 -14.61 38.62
N LEU A 689 -11.40 -14.15 38.91
CA LEU A 689 -10.56 -14.73 39.98
C LEU A 689 -11.20 -14.57 41.37
N VAL A 690 -11.79 -13.41 41.68
CA VAL A 690 -12.48 -13.18 42.96
C VAL A 690 -13.69 -14.10 43.12
N LEU A 691 -14.55 -14.22 42.10
CA LEU A 691 -15.69 -15.14 42.12
C LEU A 691 -15.25 -16.61 42.26
N GLY A 692 -14.21 -17.02 41.54
CA GLY A 692 -13.62 -18.36 41.67
C GLY A 692 -13.12 -18.66 43.09
N ALA A 693 -12.38 -17.72 43.69
CA ALA A 693 -11.87 -17.85 45.06
C ALA A 693 -13.01 -17.96 46.10
N VAL A 694 -14.08 -17.18 45.95
CA VAL A 694 -15.27 -17.25 46.83
C VAL A 694 -15.94 -18.62 46.73
N VAL A 695 -16.15 -19.15 45.52
CA VAL A 695 -16.77 -20.47 45.31
C VAL A 695 -15.90 -21.59 45.91
N VAL A 696 -14.58 -21.57 45.69
CA VAL A 696 -13.64 -22.54 46.29
C VAL A 696 -13.64 -22.44 47.82
N GLY A 697 -13.70 -21.25 48.38
CA GLY A 697 -13.84 -21.02 49.82
C GLY A 697 -15.12 -21.62 50.41
N VAL A 698 -16.28 -21.35 49.80
CA VAL A 698 -17.58 -21.88 50.23
C VAL A 698 -17.60 -23.42 50.16
N LEU A 699 -17.15 -24.00 49.05
CA LEU A 699 -17.07 -25.47 48.88
C LEU A 699 -16.12 -26.11 49.91
N SER A 700 -15.00 -25.44 50.22
CA SER A 700 -14.06 -25.89 51.25
C SER A 700 -14.69 -25.89 52.66
N VAL A 701 -15.45 -24.84 53.01
CA VAL A 701 -16.18 -24.77 54.29
C VAL A 701 -17.26 -25.87 54.38
N ILE A 702 -17.99 -26.12 53.28
CA ILE A 702 -18.98 -27.22 53.21
C ILE A 702 -18.29 -28.58 53.41
N TYR A 703 -17.19 -28.84 52.68
CA TYR A 703 -16.41 -30.07 52.81
C TYR A 703 -15.88 -30.27 54.24
N ILE A 704 -15.35 -29.22 54.88
CA ILE A 704 -14.88 -29.26 56.28
C ILE A 704 -16.03 -29.55 57.25
N ARG A 705 -17.23 -28.95 57.06
CA ARG A 705 -18.42 -29.23 57.88
C ARG A 705 -18.89 -30.68 57.73
N VAL A 706 -18.97 -31.21 56.50
CA VAL A 706 -19.32 -32.61 56.23
C VAL A 706 -18.30 -33.58 56.85
N ARG A 707 -17.00 -33.28 56.71
CA ARG A 707 -15.91 -34.09 57.29
C ARG A 707 -15.88 -34.04 58.82
N ARG A 708 -16.23 -32.90 59.44
CA ARG A 708 -16.43 -32.78 60.90
C ARG A 708 -17.68 -33.54 61.37
N LYS A 709 -18.81 -33.50 60.65
CA LYS A 709 -20.02 -34.26 61.00
C LYS A 709 -19.76 -35.77 60.97
N ARG A 710 -19.05 -36.29 59.94
CA ARG A 710 -18.61 -37.70 59.89
C ARG A 710 -17.64 -38.10 61.01
N ARG A 711 -16.78 -37.19 61.49
CA ARG A 711 -15.86 -37.48 62.62
C ARG A 711 -16.51 -37.47 64.01
N ARG A 712 -17.75 -37.00 64.16
CA ARG A 712 -18.51 -37.07 65.43
C ARG A 712 -19.47 -38.26 65.52
N GLY A 713 -19.63 -39.04 64.44
CA GLY A 713 -20.60 -40.13 64.33
C GLY A 713 -20.04 -41.54 64.52
N GLY A 714 -19.07 -41.73 65.42
CA GLY A 714 -18.54 -43.08 65.67
C GLY A 714 -17.40 -43.17 66.67
N TYR A 715 -17.73 -43.39 67.96
CA TYR A 715 -16.90 -44.10 68.95
C TYR A 715 -17.77 -44.51 70.15
N GLY A 716 -17.96 -45.83 70.35
CA GLY A 716 -18.68 -46.43 71.48
C GLY A 716 -20.21 -46.34 71.43
N ALA A 717 -20.98 -47.27 72.02
CA ALA A 717 -20.65 -48.61 72.53
C ALA A 717 -21.93 -49.49 72.54
N LEU A 718 -21.82 -50.77 72.93
CA LEU A 718 -22.91 -51.76 72.87
C LEU A 718 -24.06 -51.49 73.86
N GLY A 719 -25.27 -51.87 73.48
CA GLY A 719 -26.44 -52.07 74.36
C GLY A 719 -27.41 -53.07 73.72
N THR A 720 -27.97 -53.99 74.50
CA THR A 720 -28.77 -55.15 74.01
C THR A 720 -30.23 -55.08 74.44
N ASN A 721 -31.13 -55.58 73.57
CA ASN A 721 -32.56 -55.83 73.81
C ASN A 721 -33.42 -54.55 74.04
N THR A 722 -34.73 -54.50 73.74
CA THR A 722 -35.71 -55.48 73.22
C THR A 722 -36.59 -54.86 72.12
N GLY A 723 -37.00 -55.68 71.13
CA GLY A 723 -38.30 -55.69 70.41
C GLY A 723 -38.97 -54.39 69.90
N GLN A 724 -39.26 -54.36 68.59
CA GLN A 724 -40.62 -54.21 67.99
C GLN A 724 -40.54 -53.84 66.49
N GLU A 725 -41.22 -54.61 65.64
CA GLU A 725 -41.40 -54.43 64.18
C GLU A 725 -42.78 -53.79 63.87
N PRO A 726 -43.15 -53.47 62.61
CA PRO A 726 -42.40 -53.38 61.34
C PRO A 726 -42.47 -51.92 60.79
N ASP A 727 -42.45 -51.52 59.50
CA ASP A 727 -42.48 -52.17 58.17
C ASP A 727 -41.88 -51.22 57.11
N ILE A 728 -41.58 -51.73 55.91
CA ILE A 728 -41.84 -51.16 54.57
C ILE A 728 -41.20 -52.10 53.52
N ARG A 729 -42.03 -52.67 52.65
CA ARG A 729 -41.62 -53.61 51.59
C ARG A 729 -41.19 -52.91 50.31
N MET A 730 -40.33 -53.58 49.55
CA MET A 730 -40.17 -53.32 48.11
C MET A 730 -41.44 -53.74 47.36
N TRP A 731 -41.84 -52.96 46.37
CA TRP A 731 -42.65 -53.41 45.22
C TRP A 731 -42.21 -52.67 43.96
N GLY A 732 -42.50 -53.28 42.82
CA GLY A 732 -42.37 -52.70 41.49
C GLY A 732 -43.03 -53.60 40.45
N VAL A 733 -42.99 -53.16 39.19
CA VAL A 733 -43.50 -53.84 37.98
C VAL A 733 -45.01 -53.68 37.69
N ASP A 734 -45.24 -53.05 36.52
CA ASP A 734 -46.37 -53.12 35.58
C ASP A 734 -47.75 -52.45 35.77
N ARG A 735 -47.98 -51.51 34.83
CA ARG A 735 -49.14 -51.31 33.93
C ARG A 735 -50.54 -51.08 34.52
N LEU A 736 -51.12 -49.91 34.17
CA LEU A 736 -52.14 -49.82 33.10
C LEU A 736 -52.38 -48.37 32.60
N ALA A 737 -52.86 -48.29 31.35
CA ALA A 737 -53.72 -47.27 30.70
C ALA A 737 -53.46 -45.74 30.81
N GLU A 738 -53.30 -45.14 29.60
CA GLU A 738 -54.05 -43.98 29.06
C GLU A 738 -53.74 -42.51 29.45
N GLU A 739 -54.01 -41.65 28.45
CA GLU A 739 -54.03 -40.17 28.38
C GLU A 739 -52.73 -39.37 28.68
N GLY A 740 -52.58 -38.21 28.00
CA GLY A 740 -51.52 -37.23 28.30
C GLY A 740 -50.56 -36.79 27.17
N GLY A 741 -50.93 -36.91 25.90
CA GLY A 741 -50.19 -36.25 24.80
C GLY A 741 -50.45 -34.73 24.77
N ILE A 742 -49.41 -33.91 24.65
CA ILE A 742 -49.51 -32.45 24.47
C ILE A 742 -48.89 -32.07 23.13
N ASP A 743 -49.72 -31.55 22.23
CA ASP A 743 -49.31 -31.08 20.91
C ASP A 743 -48.68 -29.67 20.94
N ILE A 744 -47.91 -29.38 19.90
CA ILE A 744 -47.28 -28.07 19.67
C ILE A 744 -48.24 -27.20 18.85
N ILE A 745 -48.73 -26.11 19.46
CA ILE A 745 -49.53 -25.10 18.76
C ILE A 745 -48.61 -24.00 18.21
N LEU A 746 -48.71 -23.76 16.91
CA LEU A 746 -48.41 -22.48 16.27
C LEU A 746 -49.73 -21.99 15.65
N GLU A 747 -50.10 -20.74 15.92
CA GLU A 747 -51.39 -20.18 15.51
C GLU A 747 -51.32 -19.60 14.08
N ASP A 748 -52.22 -20.05 13.22
CA ASP A 748 -52.64 -19.30 12.03
C ASP A 748 -53.96 -18.57 12.35
N VAL A 749 -54.13 -17.35 11.86
CA VAL A 749 -55.35 -16.55 12.00
C VAL A 749 -55.93 -16.26 10.62
N ALA A 750 -57.12 -16.80 10.33
CA ALA A 750 -57.81 -16.64 9.06
C ALA A 750 -58.90 -15.55 9.11
N GLY A 751 -59.20 -14.96 7.95
CA GLY A 751 -60.30 -14.02 7.75
C GLY A 751 -60.80 -14.05 6.29
N GLU A 752 -62.10 -14.20 6.12
CA GLU A 752 -62.88 -14.24 4.85
C GLU A 752 -62.91 -12.84 4.17
N SER A 753 -63.29 -12.60 2.90
CA SER A 753 -63.57 -13.34 1.64
C SER A 753 -63.67 -12.25 0.50
N VAL A 754 -64.08 -12.39 -0.78
CA VAL A 754 -64.77 -13.37 -1.66
C VAL A 754 -64.28 -13.12 -3.11
N GLY A 755 -64.36 -14.08 -4.05
CA GLY A 755 -64.46 -13.77 -5.50
C GLY A 755 -63.87 -14.79 -6.50
N GLU A 756 -64.74 -15.41 -7.31
CA GLU A 756 -64.45 -16.29 -8.46
C GLU A 756 -64.68 -15.54 -9.81
N PRO A 757 -64.42 -16.14 -11.01
CA PRO A 757 -63.38 -17.12 -11.42
C PRO A 757 -62.71 -16.74 -12.78
N LEU A 758 -61.82 -17.60 -13.33
CA LEU A 758 -61.87 -18.16 -14.72
C LEU A 758 -60.51 -18.70 -15.26
N GLU A 759 -60.42 -20.04 -15.35
CA GLU A 759 -59.91 -20.85 -16.50
C GLU A 759 -58.44 -20.73 -17.05
N PRO A 760 -57.88 -21.79 -17.71
CA PRO A 760 -56.52 -22.26 -17.38
C PRO A 760 -55.59 -22.53 -18.61
N TRP A 761 -55.05 -23.76 -18.73
CA TRP A 761 -54.12 -24.34 -19.73
C TRP A 761 -52.60 -24.04 -19.54
N GLN A 762 -51.68 -25.03 -19.63
CA GLN A 762 -51.77 -26.49 -19.42
C GLN A 762 -50.37 -27.10 -19.20
N ASP A 763 -50.27 -28.23 -18.50
CA ASP A 763 -49.04 -29.04 -18.39
C ASP A 763 -48.64 -29.72 -19.72
N ASN A 764 -47.34 -29.95 -19.92
CA ASN A 764 -46.77 -31.31 -19.90
C ASN A 764 -45.23 -31.35 -19.95
N ALA A 765 -44.65 -32.46 -19.48
CA ALA A 765 -43.22 -32.73 -19.48
C ALA A 765 -42.90 -34.02 -20.24
N ARG A 766 -41.63 -34.24 -20.63
CA ARG A 766 -40.85 -35.50 -20.41
C ARG A 766 -39.52 -35.57 -21.20
N LEU A 767 -38.53 -36.20 -20.55
CA LEU A 767 -37.36 -36.89 -21.11
C LEU A 767 -37.78 -38.31 -21.59
N PRO A 768 -36.95 -39.20 -22.19
CA PRO A 768 -35.49 -39.17 -22.42
C PRO A 768 -35.17 -39.41 -23.93
N PRO A 769 -34.11 -40.10 -24.43
CA PRO A 769 -33.27 -41.16 -23.84
C PRO A 769 -32.06 -40.69 -23.01
#